data_AF-A0A7X1GWJ0-F1
#
_entry.id   AF-A0A7X1GWJ0-F1
#
_cell.length_a   1.000
_cell.length_b   1.000
_cell.length_c   1.000
_cell.angle_alpha   90.00
_cell.angle_beta   90.00
_cell.angle_gamma   90.00
#
_symmetry.space_group_name_H-M   'P 1'
#
loop_
_entity.id
_entity.type
_entity.pdbx_description
1 polymer ?
#
loop_
_entity_poly.entity_id
_entity_poly.type
_entity_poly.pdbx_seq_one_letter_code
_entity_poly.pdbx_strand_id
1 'polypeptide(L)'
;MNTTAPLKYGKYWLTDRIAVGGMAELFRGKISGEEGFEKAVAVKKILPHLSAEQEAVSYFIDEARLAALLQHPNIVQIYDFGRLEDTYFIAMEYLFGKDLKTVLHCAGQRGLPLSLENLLHIASGVCSGLDYAHKMKDLQGQLLNIIHRDVSPQNIFLTYDGQAKIIDFGIAKAASRITNTRSGVIKGKVAYMSPEQAEGLEVDHRSDIFSVGILLYEMVTGRFMYEGDAMDILSQAREARFTPAERVIRDLPECLVVVLDMALAKHPDDRYDSCGDMLSDLEDCIYHLNLRPSGQKLSQFMKGLFDDELKTEEASMAWALRKVEPIAPLEDHGQKTDPDYQETLILTPEAMATAAGRKKRPWFWSVVLFVFLAVAVGAFWVSQRHVEDKPVVVRVPISSNTNTGGTPEGPSGSAVVKANGAPAAAPAPAVDPQVAKWLQEAQDNLAAWNLTEPEGRNAYFFYKEVLKRDPDNRDAKQGIADIADRYAQLAEREMHRSHNQKALDFIATGLSVDADSRRLWSLKEKINRQAEEERQRTIQRLLVKANDCLNAYKLTKPTEDNALYFFSEVEKLDPRNTEARRGREKIADRYAVLAEKEMNSFDYDNARRYITTGLEVDPDNKHLLELKTEVNKRLDQRVLRSIKNLFN
;
A
#
# COMPACT_ATOMS: atom_id res chain seq x y z
N MET A 1 0.86 -31.57 21.24
CA MET A 1 1.94 -31.00 22.06
C MET A 1 3.26 -31.51 21.53
N ASN A 2 3.97 -30.72 20.73
CA ASN A 2 5.37 -30.99 20.38
C ASN A 2 6.22 -30.23 21.39
N THR A 3 6.66 -30.93 22.44
CA THR A 3 7.52 -30.42 23.50
C THR A 3 8.95 -30.29 22.97
N THR A 4 9.25 -29.17 22.32
CA THR A 4 10.64 -28.77 22.04
C THR A 4 11.19 -28.00 23.23
N ALA A 5 12.41 -28.33 23.67
CA ALA A 5 13.09 -27.56 24.71
C ALA A 5 13.24 -26.08 24.28
N PRO A 6 13.20 -25.11 25.21
CA PRO A 6 13.40 -23.71 24.88
C PRO A 6 14.72 -23.51 24.13
N LEU A 7 14.67 -22.90 22.94
CA LEU A 7 15.85 -22.63 22.13
C LEU A 7 16.40 -21.24 22.48
N LYS A 8 17.65 -21.18 22.96
CA LYS A 8 18.35 -19.91 23.13
C LYS A 8 18.68 -19.34 21.75
N TYR A 9 18.23 -18.13 21.47
CA TYR A 9 18.45 -17.40 20.23
C TYR A 9 18.91 -15.98 20.56
N GLY A 10 20.23 -15.78 20.64
CA GLY A 10 20.81 -14.53 21.15
C GLY A 10 20.43 -14.28 22.61
N LYS A 11 19.81 -13.12 22.88
CA LYS A 11 19.27 -12.76 24.20
C LYS A 11 17.85 -13.29 24.48
N TYR A 12 17.26 -14.01 23.52
CA TYR A 12 15.90 -14.52 23.58
C TYR A 12 15.88 -16.01 23.88
N TRP A 13 14.92 -16.44 24.68
CA TRP A 13 14.57 -17.84 24.85
C TRP A 13 13.27 -18.12 24.10
N LEU A 14 13.36 -18.80 22.96
CA LEU A 14 12.20 -19.17 22.14
C LEU A 14 11.57 -20.44 22.71
N THR A 15 10.27 -20.40 23.01
CA THR A 15 9.56 -21.51 23.66
C THR A 15 8.72 -22.27 22.66
N ASP A 16 7.78 -21.59 22.01
CA ASP A 16 6.80 -22.20 21.10
C ASP A 16 6.74 -21.45 19.79
N ARG A 17 6.58 -22.16 18.67
CA ARG A 17 6.26 -21.54 17.40
C ARG A 17 4.75 -21.26 17.34
N ILE A 18 4.38 -19.98 17.32
CA ILE A 18 2.99 -19.51 17.32
C ILE A 18 2.39 -19.68 15.92
N ALA A 19 3.12 -19.26 14.89
CA ALA A 19 2.63 -19.27 13.52
C ALA A 19 3.77 -19.40 12.50
N VAL A 20 3.44 -19.86 11.29
CA VAL A 20 4.31 -19.82 10.11
C VAL A 20 3.55 -19.06 9.03
N GLY A 21 4.03 -17.88 8.68
CA GLY A 21 3.51 -17.05 7.61
C GLY A 21 4.17 -17.35 6.27
N GLY A 22 3.87 -16.52 5.26
CA GLY A 22 4.45 -16.66 3.92
C GLY A 22 5.92 -16.21 3.83
N MET A 23 6.36 -15.33 4.72
CA MET A 23 7.73 -14.77 4.72
C MET A 23 8.51 -15.01 6.01
N ALA A 24 7.82 -15.32 7.11
CA ALA A 24 8.43 -15.42 8.43
C ALA A 24 7.73 -16.45 9.32
N GLU A 25 8.45 -16.96 10.30
CA GLU A 25 7.92 -17.75 11.41
C GLU A 25 7.85 -16.88 12.66
N LEU A 26 6.74 -16.98 13.41
CA LEU A 26 6.55 -16.25 14.66
C LEU A 26 6.71 -17.20 15.84
N PHE A 27 7.61 -16.85 16.76
CA PHE A 27 7.86 -17.60 17.98
C PHE A 27 7.43 -16.80 19.20
N ARG A 28 6.87 -17.48 20.19
CA ARG A 28 6.79 -17.00 21.56
C ARG A 28 8.17 -17.13 22.19
N GLY A 29 8.55 -16.15 23.00
CA GLY A 29 9.75 -16.25 23.80
C GLY A 29 9.74 -15.34 25.01
N LYS A 30 10.88 -15.30 25.69
CA LYS A 30 11.15 -14.36 26.77
C LYS A 30 12.56 -13.78 26.67
N ILE A 31 12.71 -12.56 27.15
CA ILE A 31 14.00 -11.96 27.48
C ILE A 31 14.22 -12.15 28.98
N SER A 32 15.41 -12.57 29.38
CA SER A 32 15.84 -12.59 30.78
C SER A 32 16.94 -11.54 30.97
N GLY A 33 16.71 -10.57 31.84
CA GLY A 33 17.65 -9.49 32.21
C GLY A 33 18.35 -9.75 33.55
N GLU A 34 19.10 -8.75 34.01
CA GLU A 34 19.71 -8.75 35.34
C GLU A 34 18.64 -8.83 36.44
N GLU A 35 19.02 -9.36 37.60
CA GLU A 35 18.15 -9.51 38.78
C GLU A 35 16.85 -10.31 38.55
N GLY A 36 16.80 -11.17 37.53
CA GLY A 36 15.66 -12.04 37.26
C GLY A 36 14.49 -11.35 36.55
N PHE A 37 14.72 -10.19 35.94
CA PHE A 37 13.72 -9.55 35.08
C PHE A 37 13.36 -10.46 33.90
N GLU A 38 12.09 -10.84 33.78
CA GLU A 38 11.59 -11.59 32.63
C GLU A 38 10.51 -10.82 31.89
N LYS A 39 10.63 -10.74 30.57
CA LYS A 39 9.63 -10.11 29.71
C LYS A 39 9.25 -11.04 28.56
N ALA A 40 7.96 -11.31 28.41
CA ALA A 40 7.43 -12.06 27.27
C ALA A 40 7.59 -11.25 25.98
N VAL A 41 8.01 -11.92 24.92
CA VAL A 41 8.21 -11.33 23.60
C VAL A 41 7.73 -12.26 22.49
N ALA A 42 7.37 -11.68 21.35
CA ALA A 42 7.21 -12.42 20.12
C ALA A 42 8.44 -12.16 19.23
N VAL A 43 8.97 -13.21 18.61
CA VAL A 43 10.13 -13.12 17.72
C VAL A 43 9.73 -13.61 16.34
N LYS A 44 9.61 -12.68 15.40
CA LYS A 44 9.33 -12.94 13.98
C LYS A 44 10.67 -13.15 13.27
N LYS A 45 10.91 -14.35 12.75
CA LYS A 45 12.14 -14.72 12.03
C LYS A 45 11.84 -14.90 10.55
N ILE A 46 12.65 -14.32 9.67
CA ILE A 46 12.51 -14.57 8.23
C ILE A 46 12.72 -16.08 7.93
N LEU A 47 11.97 -16.61 6.98
CA LEU A 47 12.09 -18.02 6.60
C LEU A 47 13.48 -18.29 5.99
N PRO A 48 14.15 -19.42 6.34
CA PRO A 48 15.52 -19.67 5.91
C PRO A 48 15.74 -19.62 4.39
N HIS A 49 14.76 -20.03 3.59
CA HIS A 49 14.85 -20.01 2.12
C HIS A 49 14.75 -18.58 1.55
N LEU A 50 14.11 -17.66 2.27
CA LEU A 50 14.00 -16.25 1.87
C LEU A 50 15.16 -15.40 2.39
N SER A 51 15.95 -15.90 3.36
CA SER A 51 17.13 -15.20 3.88
C SER A 51 18.20 -14.91 2.82
N ALA A 52 18.19 -15.66 1.70
CA ALA A 52 19.09 -15.45 0.56
C ALA A 52 18.50 -14.56 -0.54
N GLU A 53 17.18 -14.28 -0.49
CA GLU A 53 16.49 -13.44 -1.47
C GLU A 53 16.58 -11.98 -1.04
N GLN A 54 17.47 -11.22 -1.68
CA GLN A 54 17.79 -9.85 -1.29
C GLN A 54 16.56 -8.93 -1.26
N GLU A 55 15.59 -9.18 -2.13
CA GLU A 55 14.32 -8.45 -2.18
C GLU A 55 13.45 -8.73 -0.95
N ALA A 56 13.24 -10.01 -0.59
CA ALA A 56 12.48 -10.41 0.61
C ALA A 56 13.12 -9.91 1.90
N VAL A 57 14.46 -9.94 1.97
CA VAL A 57 15.24 -9.39 3.09
C VAL A 57 15.06 -7.87 3.19
N SER A 58 15.14 -7.14 2.07
CA SER A 58 14.95 -5.69 2.07
C SER A 58 13.57 -5.32 2.60
N TYR A 59 12.51 -6.00 2.13
CA TYR A 59 11.15 -5.74 2.60
C TYR A 59 10.99 -6.01 4.09
N PHE A 60 11.57 -7.10 4.59
CA PHE A 60 11.53 -7.43 6.02
C PHE A 60 12.25 -6.37 6.87
N ILE A 61 13.39 -5.86 6.39
CA ILE A 61 14.14 -4.77 7.04
C ILE A 61 13.35 -3.46 7.04
N ASP A 62 12.73 -3.10 5.91
CA ASP A 62 11.99 -1.86 5.77
C ASP A 62 10.74 -1.83 6.66
N GLU A 63 10.02 -2.96 6.75
CA GLU A 63 8.92 -3.16 7.71
C GLU A 63 9.40 -2.97 9.15
N ALA A 64 10.51 -3.64 9.52
CA ALA A 64 11.08 -3.53 10.87
C ALA A 64 11.50 -2.10 11.22
N ARG A 65 12.17 -1.41 10.29
CA ARG A 65 12.68 -0.04 10.49
C ARG A 65 11.56 0.95 10.71
N LEU A 66 10.52 0.91 9.86
CA LEU A 66 9.41 1.85 9.97
C LEU A 66 8.58 1.59 11.22
N ALA A 67 8.26 0.32 11.51
CA ALA A 67 7.49 -0.01 12.71
C ALA A 67 8.29 0.23 14.01
N ALA A 68 9.62 0.18 13.99
CA ALA A 68 10.45 0.51 15.15
C ALA A 68 10.42 2.00 15.54
N LEU A 69 10.04 2.89 14.62
CA LEU A 69 9.86 4.31 14.91
C LEU A 69 8.55 4.60 15.65
N LEU A 70 7.61 3.65 15.63
CA LEU A 70 6.25 3.87 16.13
C LEU A 70 6.14 3.44 17.59
N GLN A 71 5.61 4.35 18.42
CA GLN A 71 5.30 4.08 19.82
C GLN A 71 3.90 4.61 20.13
N HIS A 72 2.91 3.72 20.13
CA HIS A 72 1.51 4.08 20.33
C HIS A 72 0.75 2.93 21.01
N PRO A 73 -0.21 3.18 21.92
CA PRO A 73 -0.98 2.12 22.59
C PRO A 73 -1.70 1.16 21.63
N ASN A 74 -2.15 1.67 20.48
CA ASN A 74 -2.84 0.89 19.44
C ASN A 74 -1.93 0.37 18.33
N ILE A 75 -0.61 0.41 18.49
CA ILE A 75 0.37 -0.19 17.58
C ILE A 75 1.23 -1.18 18.37
N VAL A 76 1.61 -2.29 17.76
CA VAL A 76 2.54 -3.25 18.39
C VAL A 76 3.92 -2.61 18.56
N GLN A 77 4.50 -2.74 19.75
CA GLN A 77 5.83 -2.19 19.99
C GLN A 77 6.91 -3.15 19.47
N ILE A 78 7.79 -2.67 18.61
CA ILE A 78 9.04 -3.37 18.29
C ILE A 78 10.08 -3.04 19.36
N TYR A 79 10.75 -4.07 19.88
CA TYR A 79 11.80 -3.95 20.88
C TYR A 79 13.19 -4.04 20.28
N ASP A 80 13.37 -4.87 19.26
CA ASP A 80 14.68 -5.11 18.64
C ASP A 80 14.53 -5.61 17.21
N PHE A 81 15.53 -5.33 16.40
CA PHE A 81 15.68 -5.86 15.06
C PHE A 81 17.16 -6.20 14.84
N GLY A 82 17.42 -7.41 14.36
CA GLY A 82 18.80 -7.85 14.18
C GLY A 82 18.95 -9.03 13.24
N ARG A 83 20.19 -9.50 13.15
CA ARG A 83 20.58 -10.68 12.38
C ARG A 83 21.36 -11.62 13.27
N LEU A 84 20.98 -12.89 13.28
CA LEU A 84 21.67 -13.95 14.03
C LEU A 84 21.71 -15.22 13.18
N GLU A 85 22.90 -15.82 13.05
CA GLU A 85 23.12 -17.04 12.26
C GLU A 85 22.55 -16.90 10.83
N ASP A 86 22.92 -15.79 10.18
CA ASP A 86 22.45 -15.38 8.85
C ASP A 86 20.94 -15.15 8.67
N THR A 87 20.15 -15.27 9.73
CA THR A 87 18.70 -15.06 9.72
C THR A 87 18.33 -13.73 10.36
N TYR A 88 17.52 -12.92 9.68
CA TYR A 88 16.97 -11.69 10.25
C TYR A 88 15.79 -11.98 11.18
N PHE A 89 15.67 -11.21 12.25
CA PHE A 89 14.57 -11.32 13.19
C PHE A 89 14.10 -9.94 13.68
N ILE A 90 12.82 -9.88 14.04
CA ILE A 90 12.18 -8.76 14.74
C ILE A 90 11.67 -9.29 16.06
N ALA A 91 12.11 -8.71 17.17
CA ALA A 91 11.55 -8.96 18.48
C ALA A 91 10.57 -7.85 18.84
N MET A 92 9.35 -8.23 19.20
CA MET A 92 8.24 -7.32 19.44
C MET A 92 7.46 -7.71 20.70
N GLU A 93 6.55 -6.84 21.10
CA GLU A 93 5.57 -7.09 22.15
C GLU A 93 4.82 -8.40 21.88
N TYR A 94 4.79 -9.28 22.88
CA TYR A 94 3.91 -10.45 22.84
C TYR A 94 2.50 -10.02 23.19
N LEU A 95 1.57 -10.12 22.25
CA LEU A 95 0.16 -9.82 22.47
C LEU A 95 -0.59 -11.10 22.87
N PHE A 96 -1.25 -11.05 24.02
CA PHE A 96 -2.04 -12.15 24.53
C PHE A 96 -3.50 -11.99 24.14
N GLY A 97 -3.94 -12.70 23.09
CA GLY A 97 -5.24 -12.48 22.46
C GLY A 97 -5.39 -13.16 21.10
N LYS A 98 -6.27 -12.60 20.25
CA LYS A 98 -6.57 -13.13 18.92
C LYS A 98 -6.64 -12.00 17.89
N ASP A 99 -6.32 -12.29 16.63
CA ASP A 99 -6.58 -11.37 15.53
C ASP A 99 -8.08 -11.20 15.27
N LEU A 100 -8.49 -10.03 14.78
CA LEU A 100 -9.89 -9.66 14.57
C LEU A 100 -10.60 -10.60 13.59
N LYS A 101 -9.90 -11.18 12.60
CA LYS A 101 -10.49 -12.19 11.70
C LYS A 101 -10.96 -13.41 12.49
N THR A 102 -10.11 -13.94 13.37
CA THR A 102 -10.44 -15.06 14.25
C THR A 102 -11.61 -14.69 15.17
N VAL A 103 -11.60 -13.48 15.75
CA VAL A 103 -12.68 -12.98 16.61
C VAL A 103 -14.02 -12.93 15.86
N LEU A 104 -14.07 -12.30 14.68
CA LEU A 104 -15.29 -12.18 13.87
C LEU A 104 -15.81 -13.55 13.43
N HIS A 105 -14.91 -14.47 13.06
CA HIS A 105 -15.29 -15.82 12.68
C HIS A 105 -15.95 -16.59 13.84
N CYS A 106 -15.31 -16.60 15.02
CA CYS A 106 -15.84 -17.28 16.21
C CYS A 106 -17.13 -16.62 16.72
N ALA A 107 -17.19 -15.29 16.73
CA ALA A 107 -18.38 -14.52 17.08
C ALA A 107 -19.57 -14.90 16.18
N GLY A 108 -19.36 -14.96 14.87
CA GLY A 108 -20.36 -15.38 13.89
C GLY A 108 -20.83 -16.83 14.10
N GLN A 109 -19.90 -17.77 14.31
CA GLN A 109 -20.24 -19.18 14.57
C GLN A 109 -21.08 -19.38 15.83
N ARG A 110 -20.86 -18.57 16.85
CA ARG A 110 -21.59 -18.64 18.12
C ARG A 110 -22.84 -17.76 18.15
N GLY A 111 -23.12 -16.99 17.10
CA GLY A 111 -24.23 -16.03 17.07
C GLY A 111 -24.08 -14.92 18.11
N LEU A 112 -22.84 -14.55 18.46
CA LEU A 112 -22.50 -13.53 19.45
C LEU A 112 -21.77 -12.37 18.75
N PRO A 113 -22.49 -11.51 17.99
CA PRO A 113 -21.87 -10.39 17.29
C PRO A 113 -21.23 -9.40 18.27
N LEU A 114 -20.30 -8.59 17.77
CA LEU A 114 -19.73 -7.49 18.53
C LEU A 114 -20.84 -6.50 18.90
N SER A 115 -20.85 -6.04 20.16
CA SER A 115 -21.69 -4.92 20.55
C SER A 115 -21.19 -3.63 19.89
N LEU A 116 -22.10 -2.65 19.77
CA LEU A 116 -21.76 -1.33 19.23
C LEU A 116 -20.61 -0.66 20.00
N GLU A 117 -20.56 -0.86 21.32
CA GLU A 117 -19.48 -0.35 22.16
C GLU A 117 -18.13 -1.01 21.86
N ASN A 118 -18.11 -2.32 21.62
CA ASN A 118 -16.87 -3.03 21.31
C ASN A 118 -16.37 -2.67 19.90
N LEU A 119 -17.24 -2.62 18.90
CA LEU A 119 -16.83 -2.26 17.54
C LEU A 119 -16.35 -0.80 17.45
N LEU A 120 -16.98 0.13 18.18
CA LEU A 120 -16.52 1.53 18.25
C LEU A 120 -15.18 1.65 18.97
N HIS A 121 -14.99 0.93 20.10
CA HIS A 121 -13.70 0.88 20.80
C HIS A 121 -12.57 0.38 19.89
N ILE A 122 -12.84 -0.66 19.08
CA ILE A 122 -11.88 -1.20 18.13
C ILE A 122 -11.59 -0.18 17.02
N ALA A 123 -12.63 0.36 16.36
CA ALA A 123 -12.48 1.30 15.25
C ALA A 123 -11.75 2.58 15.68
N SER A 124 -12.10 3.16 16.82
CA SER A 124 -11.44 4.33 17.39
C SER A 124 -9.96 4.05 17.70
N GLY A 125 -9.64 2.89 18.29
CA GLY A 125 -8.25 2.49 18.54
C GLY A 125 -7.43 2.35 17.26
N VAL A 126 -8.01 1.76 16.21
CA VAL A 126 -7.34 1.64 14.90
C VAL A 126 -7.13 3.01 14.26
N CYS A 127 -8.14 3.89 14.26
CA CYS A 127 -8.02 5.26 13.73
C CYS A 127 -6.93 6.05 14.47
N SER A 128 -6.90 5.96 15.81
CA SER A 128 -5.88 6.61 16.64
C SER A 128 -4.46 6.13 16.31
N GLY A 129 -4.26 4.82 16.16
CA GLY A 129 -2.96 4.27 15.76
C GLY A 129 -2.54 4.68 14.34
N LEU A 130 -3.45 4.65 13.37
CA LEU A 130 -3.15 5.05 12.00
C LEU A 130 -2.85 6.55 11.90
N ASP A 131 -3.64 7.40 12.56
CA ASP A 131 -3.42 8.85 12.58
C ASP A 131 -2.04 9.21 13.13
N TYR A 132 -1.62 8.55 14.21
CA TYR A 132 -0.29 8.68 14.78
C TYR A 132 0.81 8.31 13.75
N ALA A 133 0.66 7.18 13.06
CA ALA A 133 1.64 6.76 12.06
C ALA A 133 1.69 7.70 10.84
N HIS A 134 0.52 8.14 10.35
CA HIS A 134 0.39 9.04 9.20
C HIS A 134 1.03 10.42 9.47
N LYS A 135 0.94 10.91 10.71
CA LYS A 135 1.49 12.20 11.13
C LYS A 135 2.95 12.14 11.60
N MET A 136 3.58 10.98 11.56
CA MET A 136 4.95 10.80 12.04
C MET A 136 5.93 11.63 11.21
N LYS A 137 6.84 12.33 11.90
CA LYS A 137 7.86 13.20 11.31
C LYS A 137 9.26 12.71 11.65
N ASP A 138 10.21 12.96 10.75
CA ASP A 138 11.63 12.76 11.02
C ASP A 138 12.20 13.85 11.96
N LEU A 139 13.48 13.72 12.30
CA LEU A 139 14.18 14.69 13.16
C LEU A 139 14.29 16.08 12.54
N GLN A 140 14.06 16.20 11.23
CA GLN A 140 14.06 17.44 10.46
C GLN A 140 12.64 18.03 10.31
N GLY A 141 11.63 17.38 10.91
CA GLY A 141 10.24 17.82 10.88
C GLY A 141 9.49 17.51 9.58
N GLN A 142 10.07 16.73 8.67
CA GLN A 142 9.41 16.28 7.43
C GLN A 142 8.53 15.06 7.72
N LEU A 143 7.37 15.00 7.07
CA LEU A 143 6.48 13.85 7.18
C LEU A 143 7.14 12.61 6.57
N LEU A 144 7.12 11.51 7.31
CA LEU A 144 7.64 10.22 6.85
C LEU A 144 6.66 9.51 5.89
N ASN A 145 5.43 10.02 5.75
CA ASN A 145 4.37 9.46 4.88
C ASN A 145 4.21 7.94 5.06
N ILE A 146 4.18 7.49 6.31
CA ILE A 146 4.03 6.07 6.64
C ILE A 146 2.57 5.68 6.39
N ILE A 147 2.31 4.91 5.34
CA ILE A 147 0.98 4.39 5.01
C ILE A 147 0.98 2.89 5.26
N HIS A 148 -0.05 2.37 5.92
CA HIS A 148 -0.13 0.97 6.29
C HIS A 148 -0.39 0.05 5.08
N ARG A 149 -1.28 0.45 4.17
CA ARG A 149 -1.62 -0.21 2.89
C ARG A 149 -2.25 -1.60 2.98
N ASP A 150 -2.31 -2.19 4.17
CA ASP A 150 -2.86 -3.55 4.38
C ASP A 150 -3.71 -3.62 5.66
N VAL A 151 -4.52 -2.58 5.92
CA VAL A 151 -5.43 -2.59 7.07
C VAL A 151 -6.50 -3.65 6.83
N SER A 152 -6.45 -4.75 7.60
CA SER A 152 -7.34 -5.90 7.44
C SER A 152 -7.54 -6.61 8.78
N PRO A 153 -8.56 -7.45 8.96
CA PRO A 153 -8.83 -8.08 10.26
C PRO A 153 -7.71 -9.01 10.75
N GLN A 154 -6.80 -9.44 9.86
CA GLN A 154 -5.64 -10.26 10.25
C GLN A 154 -4.53 -9.42 10.91
N ASN A 155 -4.52 -8.11 10.66
CA ASN A 155 -3.50 -7.18 11.16
C ASN A 155 -3.99 -6.32 12.33
N ILE A 156 -5.24 -6.52 12.76
CA ILE A 156 -5.79 -5.94 13.99
C ILE A 156 -5.87 -7.04 15.03
N PHE A 157 -5.16 -6.87 16.14
CA PHE A 157 -5.10 -7.84 17.23
C PHE A 157 -5.85 -7.34 18.46
N LEU A 158 -6.70 -8.19 19.00
CA LEU A 158 -7.50 -7.92 20.19
C LEU A 158 -6.98 -8.74 21.36
N THR A 159 -6.53 -8.06 22.40
CA THR A 159 -5.97 -8.71 23.58
C THR A 159 -7.07 -9.12 24.56
N TYR A 160 -6.79 -10.12 25.40
CA TYR A 160 -7.72 -10.56 26.44
C TYR A 160 -7.94 -9.52 27.55
N ASP A 161 -7.04 -8.53 27.70
CA ASP A 161 -7.22 -7.36 28.56
C ASP A 161 -7.96 -6.20 27.88
N GLY A 162 -8.35 -6.35 26.61
CA GLY A 162 -9.26 -5.43 25.92
C GLY A 162 -8.59 -4.28 25.17
N GLN A 163 -7.37 -4.48 24.69
CA GLN A 163 -6.68 -3.56 23.80
C GLN A 163 -6.88 -3.98 22.34
N ALA A 164 -6.97 -3.00 21.44
CA ALA A 164 -6.90 -3.22 20.00
C ALA A 164 -5.58 -2.66 19.49
N LYS A 165 -4.78 -3.50 18.81
CA LYS A 165 -3.43 -3.15 18.33
C LYS A 165 -3.22 -3.53 16.88
N ILE A 166 -2.56 -2.66 16.14
CA ILE A 166 -2.11 -2.89 14.76
C ILE A 166 -0.77 -3.63 14.82
N ILE A 167 -0.65 -4.80 14.17
CA ILE A 167 0.52 -5.69 14.35
C ILE A 167 1.51 -5.76 13.19
N ASP A 168 1.17 -5.33 11.97
CA ASP A 168 2.04 -5.47 10.80
C ASP A 168 1.77 -4.34 9.78
N PHE A 169 2.69 -3.38 9.64
CA PHE A 169 2.59 -2.36 8.60
C PHE A 169 2.97 -2.96 7.24
N GLY A 170 2.01 -3.03 6.31
CA GLY A 170 2.10 -3.74 5.02
C GLY A 170 3.06 -3.13 3.98
N ILE A 171 4.15 -2.49 4.41
CA ILE A 171 5.14 -1.77 3.60
C ILE A 171 5.74 -2.69 2.51
N ALA A 172 5.99 -3.96 2.84
CA ALA A 172 6.54 -4.97 1.93
C ALA A 172 5.69 -5.26 0.68
N LYS A 173 4.38 -4.95 0.69
CA LYS A 173 3.45 -5.33 -0.40
C LYS A 173 3.33 -4.30 -1.50
N ALA A 174 3.82 -3.08 -1.28
CA ALA A 174 3.75 -1.99 -2.25
C ALA A 174 4.49 -2.29 -3.56
N ALA A 175 5.54 -3.10 -3.49
CA ALA A 175 6.42 -3.38 -4.63
C ALA A 175 6.17 -4.75 -5.28
N SER A 176 5.45 -5.66 -4.62
CA SER A 176 4.92 -6.89 -5.24
C SER A 176 3.64 -6.59 -6.02
N ARG A 177 3.75 -5.72 -7.03
CA ARG A 177 2.76 -5.65 -8.10
C ARG A 177 2.76 -6.99 -8.83
N ILE A 178 1.75 -7.81 -8.55
CA ILE A 178 1.24 -8.86 -9.44
C ILE A 178 2.26 -9.96 -9.78
N THR A 179 2.82 -10.65 -8.79
CA THR A 179 3.38 -12.00 -9.01
C THR A 179 3.28 -12.84 -7.74
N ASN A 180 2.19 -13.59 -7.57
CA ASN A 180 2.21 -14.91 -6.94
C ASN A 180 0.81 -15.56 -7.02
N THR A 181 0.59 -16.34 -8.08
CA THR A 181 -0.58 -17.20 -8.29
C THR A 181 -0.60 -18.36 -7.28
N ARG A 182 -1.25 -18.17 -6.12
CA ARG A 182 -1.80 -19.27 -5.31
C ARG A 182 -3.23 -18.93 -4.85
N SER A 183 -4.18 -19.71 -5.38
CA SER A 183 -5.64 -19.52 -5.48
C SER A 183 -6.45 -19.24 -4.17
N GLY A 184 -5.83 -19.06 -3.01
CA GLY A 184 -6.58 -18.91 -1.73
C GLY A 184 -6.22 -17.68 -0.90
N VAL A 185 -4.95 -17.24 -0.92
CA VAL A 185 -4.46 -16.14 -0.07
C VAL A 185 -4.77 -14.76 -0.68
N ILE A 186 -4.89 -14.68 -2.01
CA ILE A 186 -5.20 -13.45 -2.74
C ILE A 186 -6.63 -12.97 -2.43
N LYS A 187 -7.60 -13.90 -2.42
CA LYS A 187 -9.03 -13.57 -2.20
C LYS A 187 -9.26 -12.76 -0.92
N GLY A 188 -8.57 -13.12 0.17
CA GLY A 188 -8.77 -12.47 1.47
C GLY A 188 -8.10 -11.11 1.65
N LYS A 189 -7.06 -10.77 0.87
CA LYS A 189 -6.36 -9.47 0.99
C LYS A 189 -6.92 -8.43 0.02
N VAL A 190 -7.31 -8.86 -1.17
CA VAL A 190 -7.94 -7.96 -2.17
C VAL A 190 -9.27 -7.41 -1.65
N ALA A 191 -9.97 -8.15 -0.78
CA ALA A 191 -11.23 -7.73 -0.18
C ALA A 191 -11.13 -6.48 0.73
N TYR A 192 -9.92 -6.08 1.15
CA TYR A 192 -9.71 -4.90 1.99
C TYR A 192 -8.98 -3.76 1.27
N MET A 193 -8.80 -3.88 -0.06
CA MET A 193 -8.18 -2.84 -0.87
C MET A 193 -9.13 -1.67 -1.10
N SER A 194 -8.58 -0.46 -1.08
CA SER A 194 -9.26 0.72 -1.60
C SER A 194 -9.39 0.68 -3.13
N PRO A 195 -10.29 1.48 -3.73
CA PRO A 195 -10.42 1.60 -5.18
C PRO A 195 -9.10 1.93 -5.88
N GLU A 196 -8.33 2.89 -5.35
CA GLU A 196 -7.04 3.29 -5.89
C GLU A 196 -5.97 2.19 -5.80
N GLN A 197 -5.98 1.39 -4.73
CA GLN A 197 -5.13 0.20 -4.63
C GLN A 197 -5.51 -0.87 -5.65
N ALA A 198 -6.82 -1.12 -5.81
CA ALA A 198 -7.33 -2.09 -6.75
C ALA A 198 -7.12 -1.67 -8.23
N GLU A 199 -7.04 -0.37 -8.50
CA GLU A 199 -6.69 0.20 -9.81
C GLU A 199 -5.17 0.34 -10.04
N GLY A 200 -4.35 0.20 -9.00
CA GLY A 200 -2.89 0.34 -9.08
C GLY A 200 -2.41 1.79 -9.21
N LEU A 201 -3.23 2.74 -8.77
CA LEU A 201 -2.92 4.17 -8.73
C LEU A 201 -1.95 4.49 -7.58
N GLU A 202 -1.54 5.76 -7.48
CA GLU A 202 -0.83 6.24 -6.29
C GLU A 202 -1.75 6.19 -5.07
N VAL A 203 -1.16 5.83 -3.93
CA VAL A 203 -1.87 5.54 -2.68
C VAL A 203 -1.33 6.48 -1.62
N ASP A 204 -2.22 7.26 -1.01
CA ASP A 204 -1.96 8.07 0.18
C ASP A 204 -2.59 7.43 1.44
N HIS A 205 -2.56 8.15 2.55
CA HIS A 205 -3.11 7.69 3.83
C HIS A 205 -4.64 7.51 3.82
N ARG A 206 -5.37 8.15 2.90
CA ARG A 206 -6.82 8.01 2.77
C ARG A 206 -7.24 6.64 2.25
N SER A 207 -6.30 5.86 1.71
CA SER A 207 -6.51 4.44 1.44
C SER A 207 -6.67 3.63 2.71
N ASP A 208 -5.94 3.95 3.78
CA ASP A 208 -6.09 3.25 5.07
C ASP A 208 -7.46 3.58 5.69
N ILE A 209 -7.94 4.82 5.53
CA ILE A 209 -9.29 5.26 5.96
C ILE A 209 -10.37 4.40 5.29
N PHE A 210 -10.26 4.17 3.98
CA PHE A 210 -11.20 3.30 3.27
C PHE A 210 -11.18 1.88 3.84
N SER A 211 -10.00 1.30 4.05
CA SER A 211 -9.86 -0.02 4.65
C SER A 211 -10.41 -0.10 6.08
N VAL A 212 -10.29 0.96 6.90
CA VAL A 212 -10.98 1.06 8.19
C VAL A 212 -12.51 1.09 8.02
N GLY A 213 -13.01 1.79 7.01
CA GLY A 213 -14.43 1.75 6.62
C GLY A 213 -14.91 0.33 6.32
N ILE A 214 -14.11 -0.47 5.60
CA ILE A 214 -14.41 -1.89 5.34
C ILE A 214 -14.47 -2.67 6.66
N LEU A 215 -13.48 -2.49 7.55
CA LEU A 215 -13.48 -3.15 8.86
C LEU A 215 -14.74 -2.81 9.66
N LEU A 216 -15.11 -1.54 9.71
CA LEU A 216 -16.29 -1.07 10.42
C LEU A 216 -17.56 -1.66 9.81
N TYR A 217 -17.68 -1.67 8.48
CA TYR A 217 -18.80 -2.30 7.76
C TYR A 217 -18.94 -3.77 8.13
N GLU A 218 -17.85 -4.54 8.12
CA GLU A 218 -17.89 -5.97 8.45
C GLU A 218 -18.24 -6.22 9.92
N MET A 219 -17.72 -5.41 10.84
CA MET A 219 -18.06 -5.52 12.27
C MET A 219 -19.54 -5.20 12.54
N VAL A 220 -20.09 -4.19 11.85
CA VAL A 220 -21.49 -3.77 11.98
C VAL A 220 -22.44 -4.79 11.36
N THR A 221 -22.16 -5.25 10.15
CA THR A 221 -23.08 -6.10 9.38
C THR A 221 -22.89 -7.59 9.65
N GLY A 222 -21.72 -7.99 10.15
CA GLY A 222 -21.30 -9.38 10.26
C GLY A 222 -21.09 -10.08 8.90
N ARG A 223 -21.00 -9.32 7.81
CA ARG A 223 -20.85 -9.82 6.43
C ARG A 223 -19.62 -9.22 5.78
N PHE A 224 -19.02 -9.97 4.85
CA PHE A 224 -17.99 -9.42 3.98
C PHE A 224 -18.60 -8.30 3.11
N MET A 225 -17.85 -7.22 2.92
CA MET A 225 -18.31 -6.11 2.07
C MET A 225 -18.32 -6.48 0.58
N TYR A 226 -17.29 -7.22 0.15
CA TYR A 226 -17.16 -7.74 -1.20
C TYR A 226 -17.23 -9.27 -1.19
N GLU A 227 -18.05 -9.83 -2.07
CA GLU A 227 -18.27 -11.28 -2.19
C GLU A 227 -17.99 -11.76 -3.63
N GLY A 228 -17.63 -13.02 -3.80
CA GLY A 228 -17.32 -13.60 -5.12
C GLY A 228 -15.93 -14.23 -5.19
N ASP A 229 -15.45 -14.52 -6.39
CA ASP A 229 -14.07 -14.93 -6.58
C ASP A 229 -13.08 -13.74 -6.50
N ALA A 230 -11.78 -13.99 -6.68
CA ALA A 230 -10.78 -12.93 -6.55
C ALA A 230 -10.92 -11.82 -7.62
N MET A 231 -11.38 -12.15 -8.83
CA MET A 231 -11.60 -11.19 -9.90
C MET A 231 -12.88 -10.39 -9.68
N ASP A 232 -13.93 -11.05 -9.17
CA ASP A 232 -15.19 -10.38 -8.79
C ASP A 232 -14.94 -9.36 -7.68
N ILE A 233 -14.20 -9.74 -6.64
CA ILE A 233 -13.85 -8.86 -5.52
C ILE A 233 -13.00 -7.69 -5.99
N LEU A 234 -12.00 -7.96 -6.85
CA LEU A 234 -11.18 -6.89 -7.41
C LEU A 234 -12.02 -5.91 -8.25
N SER A 235 -12.95 -6.42 -9.07
CA SER A 235 -13.88 -5.59 -9.84
C SER A 235 -14.76 -4.72 -8.93
N GLN A 236 -15.31 -5.30 -7.87
CA GLN A 236 -16.13 -4.56 -6.90
C GLN A 236 -15.32 -3.50 -6.15
N ALA A 237 -14.10 -3.82 -5.72
CA ALA A 237 -13.21 -2.90 -5.03
C ALA A 237 -12.88 -1.68 -5.91
N ARG A 238 -12.53 -1.89 -7.19
CA ARG A 238 -12.27 -0.81 -8.15
C ARG A 238 -13.47 0.14 -8.33
N GLU A 239 -14.67 -0.41 -8.31
CA GLU A 239 -15.89 0.37 -8.47
C GLU A 239 -16.45 0.93 -7.16
N ALA A 240 -15.87 0.56 -6.01
CA ALA A 240 -16.49 0.74 -4.69
C ALA A 240 -17.96 0.25 -4.67
N ARG A 241 -18.21 -0.92 -5.27
CA ARG A 241 -19.55 -1.47 -5.45
C ARG A 241 -19.87 -2.48 -4.36
N PHE A 242 -20.69 -2.07 -3.39
CA PHE A 242 -21.12 -2.88 -2.25
C PHE A 242 -22.57 -2.54 -1.86
N THR A 243 -23.15 -3.33 -0.95
CA THR A 243 -24.47 -3.03 -0.40
C THR A 243 -24.31 -2.06 0.78
N PRO A 244 -24.99 -0.90 0.80
CA PRO A 244 -24.94 0.00 1.95
C PRO A 244 -25.37 -0.67 3.27
N ALA A 245 -24.73 -0.31 4.39
CA ALA A 245 -24.87 -1.02 5.65
C ALA A 245 -26.29 -0.92 6.23
N GLU A 246 -26.97 0.21 6.05
CA GLU A 246 -28.35 0.47 6.46
C GLU A 246 -29.38 -0.36 5.68
N ARG A 247 -29.01 -0.91 4.51
CA ARG A 247 -29.82 -1.91 3.82
C ARG A 247 -29.67 -3.32 4.42
N VAL A 248 -28.58 -3.58 5.13
CA VAL A 248 -28.30 -4.85 5.81
C VAL A 248 -28.83 -4.83 7.25
N ILE A 249 -28.59 -3.73 7.97
CA ILE A 249 -28.99 -3.48 9.34
C ILE A 249 -29.99 -2.32 9.37
N ARG A 250 -31.29 -2.64 9.50
CA ARG A 250 -32.37 -1.64 9.40
C ARG A 250 -32.30 -0.53 10.43
N ASP A 251 -31.87 -0.84 11.65
CA ASP A 251 -31.84 0.09 12.79
C ASP A 251 -30.42 0.61 13.06
N LEU A 252 -29.60 0.75 12.01
CA LEU A 252 -28.25 1.29 12.11
C LEU A 252 -28.32 2.78 12.50
N PRO A 253 -27.60 3.25 13.54
CA PRO A 253 -27.59 4.66 13.90
C PRO A 253 -27.13 5.55 12.76
N GLU A 254 -27.84 6.66 12.53
CA GLU A 254 -27.57 7.61 11.43
C GLU A 254 -26.12 8.11 11.43
N CYS A 255 -25.56 8.40 12.61
CA CYS A 255 -24.18 8.85 12.72
C CYS A 255 -23.18 7.81 12.16
N LEU A 256 -23.44 6.50 12.32
CA LEU A 256 -22.59 5.45 11.76
C LEU A 256 -22.77 5.30 10.26
N VAL A 257 -23.96 5.57 9.73
CA VAL A 257 -24.20 5.60 8.28
C VAL A 257 -23.33 6.70 7.67
N VAL A 258 -23.35 7.90 8.26
CA VAL A 258 -22.51 9.03 7.81
C VAL A 258 -21.02 8.67 7.84
N VAL A 259 -20.54 8.07 8.93
CA VAL A 259 -19.13 7.63 9.03
C VAL A 259 -18.77 6.61 7.94
N LEU A 260 -19.63 5.62 7.70
CA LEU A 260 -19.41 4.61 6.67
C LEU A 260 -19.44 5.21 5.27
N ASP A 261 -20.39 6.09 4.97
CA ASP A 261 -20.52 6.74 3.67
C ASP A 261 -19.30 7.60 3.33
N MET A 262 -18.79 8.36 4.31
CA MET A 262 -17.59 9.18 4.12
C MET A 262 -16.33 8.31 4.02
N ALA A 263 -16.14 7.33 4.92
CA ALA A 263 -14.96 6.47 4.87
C ALA A 263 -14.89 5.61 3.58
N LEU A 264 -16.04 5.12 3.11
CA LEU A 264 -16.17 4.24 1.94
C LEU A 264 -16.45 4.99 0.63
N ALA A 265 -16.29 6.32 0.60
CA ALA A 265 -16.41 7.09 -0.63
C ALA A 265 -15.39 6.61 -1.68
N LYS A 266 -15.82 6.47 -2.94
CA LYS A 266 -14.97 5.93 -4.00
C LYS A 266 -13.73 6.79 -4.22
N HIS A 267 -13.90 8.11 -4.33
CA HIS A 267 -12.80 9.04 -4.56
C HIS A 267 -12.15 9.41 -3.22
N PRO A 268 -10.81 9.38 -3.10
CA PRO A 268 -10.12 9.75 -1.87
C PRO A 268 -10.47 11.16 -1.35
N ASP A 269 -10.67 12.13 -2.26
CA ASP A 269 -11.02 13.52 -1.90
C ASP A 269 -12.43 13.70 -1.31
N ASP A 270 -13.27 12.66 -1.37
CA ASP A 270 -14.60 12.67 -0.77
C ASP A 270 -14.63 11.87 0.55
N ARG A 271 -13.45 11.39 1.01
CA ARG A 271 -13.28 10.73 2.31
C ARG A 271 -12.82 11.74 3.37
N TYR A 272 -12.71 11.26 4.60
CA TYR A 272 -12.03 11.99 5.67
C TYR A 272 -10.60 12.40 5.27
N ASP A 273 -10.20 13.61 5.67
CA ASP A 273 -8.85 14.09 5.43
C ASP A 273 -7.80 13.36 6.24
N SER A 274 -8.13 12.90 7.44
CA SER A 274 -7.24 12.10 8.28
C SER A 274 -8.00 11.03 9.08
N CYS A 275 -7.29 10.01 9.57
CA CYS A 275 -7.85 9.07 10.53
C CYS A 275 -8.27 9.76 11.84
N GLY A 276 -7.65 10.89 12.19
CA GLY A 276 -8.07 11.73 13.31
C GLY A 276 -9.46 12.34 13.14
N ASP A 277 -9.83 12.74 11.91
CA ASP A 277 -11.17 13.28 11.64
C ASP A 277 -12.23 12.18 11.72
N MET A 278 -11.93 11.01 11.15
CA MET A 278 -12.78 9.83 11.31
C MET A 278 -12.93 9.42 12.78
N LEU A 279 -11.86 9.48 13.57
CA LEU A 279 -11.89 9.23 15.01
C LEU A 279 -12.82 10.22 15.73
N SER A 280 -12.76 11.51 15.40
CA SER A 280 -13.62 12.53 15.99
C SER A 280 -15.10 12.21 15.75
N ASP A 281 -15.49 11.85 14.52
CA ASP A 281 -16.88 11.49 14.21
C ASP A 281 -17.33 10.20 14.93
N LEU A 282 -16.42 9.22 15.09
CA LEU A 282 -16.69 8.03 15.89
C LEU A 282 -16.92 8.38 17.38
N GLU A 283 -16.15 9.31 17.93
CA GLU A 283 -16.32 9.82 19.29
C GLU A 283 -17.62 10.61 19.47
N ASP A 284 -17.99 11.42 18.49
CA ASP A 284 -19.28 12.11 18.46
C ASP A 284 -20.44 11.10 18.39
N CYS A 285 -20.32 10.04 17.58
CA CYS A 285 -21.25 8.91 17.60
C CYS A 285 -21.38 8.27 18.99
N ILE A 286 -20.27 7.99 19.67
CA ILE A 286 -20.25 7.43 21.02
C ILE A 286 -21.01 8.33 21.99
N TYR A 287 -20.76 9.64 21.92
CA TYR A 287 -21.42 10.65 22.76
C TYR A 287 -22.93 10.74 22.48
N HIS A 288 -23.33 10.86 21.21
CA HIS A 288 -24.73 10.99 20.80
C HIS A 288 -25.57 9.77 21.16
N LEU A 289 -24.98 8.58 21.09
CA LEU A 289 -25.64 7.33 21.44
C LEU A 289 -25.55 6.99 22.94
N ASN A 290 -24.91 7.87 23.73
CA ASN A 290 -24.68 7.70 25.17
C ASN A 290 -24.03 6.33 25.50
N LEU A 291 -23.08 5.94 24.67
CA LEU A 291 -22.34 4.69 24.80
C LEU A 291 -21.14 4.88 25.72
N ARG A 292 -20.68 3.79 26.33
CA ARG A 292 -19.48 3.75 27.16
C ARG A 292 -18.57 2.62 26.70
N PRO A 293 -17.96 2.75 25.50
CA PRO A 293 -16.92 1.84 25.05
C PRO A 293 -15.76 1.83 26.05
N SER A 294 -15.20 0.65 26.30
CA SER A 294 -14.03 0.51 27.15
C SER A 294 -13.30 -0.79 26.90
N GLY A 295 -12.00 -0.81 27.19
CA GLY A 295 -11.20 -2.03 27.17
C GLY A 295 -11.76 -3.09 28.13
N GLN A 296 -12.39 -2.70 29.25
CA GLN A 296 -13.00 -3.66 30.16
C GLN A 296 -14.15 -4.44 29.49
N LYS A 297 -15.00 -3.78 28.70
CA LYS A 297 -16.09 -4.46 27.97
C LYS A 297 -15.56 -5.36 26.86
N LEU A 298 -14.54 -4.90 26.14
CA LEU A 298 -13.88 -5.73 25.14
C LEU A 298 -13.20 -6.95 25.77
N SER A 299 -12.53 -6.78 26.92
CA SER A 299 -11.92 -7.88 27.70
C SER A 299 -12.96 -8.92 28.11
N GLN A 300 -14.11 -8.48 28.63
CA GLN A 300 -15.21 -9.38 28.99
C GLN A 300 -15.73 -10.17 27.79
N PHE A 301 -15.92 -9.49 26.66
CA PHE A 301 -16.32 -10.15 25.41
C PHE A 301 -15.29 -11.18 24.95
N MET A 302 -14.00 -10.82 24.91
CA MET A 302 -12.91 -11.70 24.49
C MET A 302 -12.79 -12.94 25.39
N LYS A 303 -12.83 -12.74 26.72
CA LYS A 303 -12.77 -13.85 27.69
C LYS A 303 -14.00 -14.76 27.57
N GLY A 304 -15.18 -14.20 27.37
CA GLY A 304 -16.40 -14.99 27.14
C GLY A 304 -16.37 -15.77 25.83
N LEU A 305 -15.84 -15.18 24.76
CA LEU A 305 -15.77 -15.81 23.44
C LEU A 305 -14.73 -16.96 23.40
N PHE A 306 -13.64 -16.85 24.18
CA PHE A 306 -12.51 -17.78 24.12
C PHE A 306 -12.17 -18.45 25.47
N ASP A 307 -13.11 -18.59 26.40
CA ASP A 307 -12.85 -19.09 27.77
C ASP A 307 -12.03 -20.40 27.81
N ASP A 308 -12.35 -21.38 26.96
CA ASP A 308 -11.63 -22.67 26.89
C ASP A 308 -10.20 -22.53 26.34
N GLU A 309 -10.03 -21.68 25.32
CA GLU A 309 -8.72 -21.42 24.70
C GLU A 309 -7.83 -20.61 25.63
N LEU A 310 -8.40 -19.59 26.29
CA LEU A 310 -7.71 -18.73 27.24
C LEU A 310 -7.05 -19.55 28.36
N LYS A 311 -7.78 -20.47 29.00
CA LYS A 311 -7.22 -21.35 30.04
C LYS A 311 -6.05 -22.19 29.53
N THR A 312 -6.16 -22.66 28.29
CA THR A 312 -5.12 -23.47 27.64
C THR A 312 -3.87 -22.62 27.33
N GLU A 313 -4.08 -21.40 26.84
CA GLU A 313 -3.00 -20.49 26.50
C GLU A 313 -2.31 -19.89 27.73
N GLU A 314 -3.06 -19.58 28.80
CA GLU A 314 -2.53 -19.17 30.11
C GLU A 314 -1.66 -20.26 30.72
N ALA A 315 -2.12 -21.51 30.73
CA ALA A 315 -1.33 -22.64 31.20
C ALA A 315 -0.05 -22.83 30.37
N SER A 316 -0.16 -22.66 29.04
CA SER A 316 0.99 -22.74 28.13
C SER A 316 1.98 -21.58 28.36
N MET A 317 1.48 -20.38 28.62
CA MET A 317 2.29 -19.19 28.90
C MET A 317 3.00 -19.31 30.26
N ALA A 318 2.29 -19.73 31.31
CA ALA A 318 2.86 -19.98 32.62
C ALA A 318 3.94 -21.07 32.57
N TRP A 319 3.72 -22.14 31.79
CA TRP A 319 4.73 -23.17 31.56
C TRP A 319 5.95 -22.64 30.81
N ALA A 320 5.73 -21.85 29.75
CA ALA A 320 6.80 -21.26 28.93
C ALA A 320 7.68 -20.28 29.74
N LEU A 321 7.10 -19.52 30.67
CA LEU A 321 7.83 -18.61 31.55
C LEU A 321 8.62 -19.37 32.64
N ARG A 322 8.09 -20.48 33.17
CA ARG A 322 8.69 -21.22 34.29
C ARG A 322 9.96 -22.03 33.95
N LYS A 323 10.19 -22.42 32.68
CA LYS A 323 11.36 -23.23 32.28
C LYS A 323 12.52 -22.39 31.73
N VAL A 324 13.23 -21.68 32.62
CA VAL A 324 14.69 -21.46 32.51
C VAL A 324 15.21 -21.34 33.96
N GLU A 325 15.52 -22.46 34.62
CA GLU A 325 16.39 -22.37 35.80
C GLU A 325 17.83 -22.23 35.29
N PRO A 326 18.57 -21.17 35.68
CA PRO A 326 19.99 -21.10 35.44
C PRO A 326 20.67 -22.20 36.26
N ILE A 327 21.55 -22.98 35.63
CA ILE A 327 22.46 -23.87 36.36
C ILE A 327 23.26 -22.97 37.31
N ALA A 328 23.12 -23.20 38.62
CA ALA A 328 23.91 -22.51 39.64
C ALA A 328 25.41 -22.70 39.34
N PRO A 329 26.27 -21.70 39.60
CA PRO A 329 27.71 -21.89 39.47
C PRO A 329 28.14 -23.03 40.40
N LEU A 330 28.87 -24.00 39.86
CA LEU A 330 29.47 -25.06 40.67
C LEU A 330 30.40 -24.38 41.70
N GLU A 331 30.04 -24.50 42.97
CA GLU A 331 30.95 -24.21 44.07
C GLU A 331 32.14 -25.17 43.97
N ASP A 332 33.33 -24.56 43.99
CA ASP A 332 34.61 -25.23 44.05
C ASP A 332 34.73 -26.00 45.37
N HIS A 333 34.49 -27.30 45.30
CA HIS A 333 35.05 -28.25 46.25
C HIS A 333 35.97 -29.22 45.52
N GLY A 334 37.24 -28.80 45.44
CA GLY A 334 38.33 -29.67 45.11
C GLY A 334 38.36 -30.93 45.98
N GLN A 335 38.28 -32.09 45.33
CA GLN A 335 38.87 -33.32 45.86
C GLN A 335 39.37 -34.23 44.74
N LYS A 336 40.71 -34.30 44.72
CA LYS A 336 41.70 -35.16 44.05
C LYS A 336 41.25 -36.53 43.48
N THR A 337 41.78 -36.78 42.26
CA THR A 337 42.33 -38.05 41.67
C THR A 337 41.38 -39.24 41.54
N ASP A 338 41.28 -39.98 40.42
CA ASP A 338 42.33 -40.56 39.56
C ASP A 338 41.74 -40.94 38.16
N PRO A 339 42.56 -41.24 37.13
CA PRO A 339 42.14 -41.40 35.75
C PRO A 339 41.74 -42.85 35.42
N ASP A 340 41.14 -42.99 34.24
CA ASP A 340 40.84 -44.23 33.51
C ASP A 340 39.39 -44.75 33.64
N TYR A 341 38.95 -45.40 32.57
CA TYR A 341 37.62 -45.95 32.24
C TYR A 341 36.69 -45.12 31.34
N GLN A 342 36.73 -45.45 30.05
CA GLN A 342 35.55 -45.50 29.17
C GLN A 342 34.79 -46.81 29.47
N GLU A 343 33.47 -46.73 29.68
CA GLU A 343 32.62 -47.90 29.45
C GLU A 343 31.29 -47.50 28.79
N THR A 344 31.06 -48.15 27.65
CA THR A 344 29.82 -48.14 26.89
C THR A 344 28.94 -49.24 27.47
N LEU A 345 27.69 -48.98 27.87
CA LEU A 345 26.76 -50.06 28.22
C LEU A 345 25.52 -50.07 27.32
N ILE A 346 25.38 -51.22 26.69
CA ILE A 346 24.39 -51.66 25.72
C ILE A 346 23.08 -51.98 26.44
N LEU A 347 21.96 -51.57 25.85
CA LEU A 347 20.60 -51.89 26.29
C LEU A 347 20.29 -53.38 26.15
N THR A 348 19.73 -54.01 27.18
CA THR A 348 19.03 -55.31 27.08
C THR A 348 17.51 -55.16 27.19
N PRO A 349 16.73 -56.04 26.55
CA PRO A 349 15.33 -55.80 26.18
C PRO A 349 14.30 -56.27 27.22
N GLU A 350 14.61 -56.14 28.52
CA GLU A 350 13.69 -56.55 29.60
C GLU A 350 13.04 -55.39 30.38
N ALA A 351 13.37 -54.14 30.04
CA ALA A 351 12.75 -52.95 30.64
C ALA A 351 11.53 -52.40 29.87
N MET A 352 10.97 -53.14 28.89
CA MET A 352 9.85 -52.70 28.05
C MET A 352 8.46 -53.28 28.42
N ALA A 353 8.32 -54.02 29.52
CA ALA A 353 7.04 -54.66 29.85
C ALA A 353 6.57 -54.38 31.29
N THR A 354 6.18 -53.14 31.58
CA THR A 354 5.25 -52.82 32.68
C THR A 354 4.66 -51.41 32.48
N ALA A 355 3.59 -51.31 31.67
CA ALA A 355 2.53 -50.30 31.81
C ALA A 355 1.50 -50.44 30.66
N ALA A 356 0.78 -51.55 30.60
CA ALA A 356 -0.40 -51.68 29.76
C ALA A 356 -1.67 -51.60 30.62
N GLY A 357 -2.50 -50.59 30.39
CA GLY A 357 -3.91 -50.65 30.77
C GLY A 357 -4.62 -49.30 30.98
N ARG A 358 -5.26 -48.75 29.94
CA ARG A 358 -6.70 -48.37 29.92
C ARG A 358 -7.17 -47.85 28.54
N LYS A 359 -8.46 -48.08 28.28
CA LYS A 359 -9.18 -48.25 27.00
C LYS A 359 -9.34 -46.96 26.15
N LYS A 360 -9.15 -47.07 24.82
CA LYS A 360 -9.52 -46.05 23.81
C LYS A 360 -10.96 -46.29 23.29
N ARG A 361 -11.72 -45.20 23.11
CA ARG A 361 -13.11 -45.16 22.60
C ARG A 361 -13.16 -45.37 21.06
N PRO A 362 -14.25 -45.94 20.48
CA PRO A 362 -14.24 -46.52 19.13
C PRO A 362 -14.61 -45.57 17.97
N TRP A 363 -14.92 -44.29 18.20
CA TRP A 363 -15.34 -43.34 17.15
C TRP A 363 -14.23 -43.01 16.12
N PHE A 364 -12.96 -43.08 16.53
CA PHE A 364 -11.85 -42.57 15.73
C PHE A 364 -11.59 -43.43 14.48
N TRP A 365 -11.83 -44.74 14.58
CA TRP A 365 -11.71 -45.65 13.45
C TRP A 365 -12.85 -45.52 12.44
N SER A 366 -14.04 -45.07 12.88
CA SER A 366 -15.17 -44.80 11.98
C SER A 366 -14.90 -43.58 11.09
N VAL A 367 -14.26 -42.54 11.63
CA VAL A 367 -13.88 -41.33 10.86
C VAL A 367 -12.75 -41.62 9.88
N VAL A 368 -11.73 -42.39 10.30
CA VAL A 368 -10.61 -42.76 9.41
C VAL A 368 -11.09 -43.68 8.27
N LEU A 369 -12.02 -44.60 8.53
CA LEU A 369 -12.61 -45.46 7.50
C LEU A 369 -13.48 -44.65 6.52
N PHE A 370 -14.23 -43.65 6.99
CA PHE A 370 -15.07 -42.80 6.15
C PHE A 370 -14.24 -41.89 5.23
N VAL A 371 -13.13 -41.35 5.73
CA VAL A 371 -12.18 -40.55 4.93
C VAL A 371 -11.50 -41.43 3.88
N PHE A 372 -11.09 -42.65 4.21
CA PHE A 372 -10.52 -43.58 3.23
C PHE A 372 -11.53 -44.02 2.17
N LEU A 373 -12.80 -44.25 2.55
CA LEU A 373 -13.86 -44.61 1.61
C LEU A 373 -14.21 -43.45 0.66
N ALA A 374 -14.23 -42.21 1.17
CA ALA A 374 -14.47 -41.01 0.35
C ALA A 374 -13.33 -40.75 -0.66
N VAL A 375 -12.08 -40.98 -0.25
CA VAL A 375 -10.91 -40.89 -1.15
C VAL A 375 -10.92 -42.00 -2.20
N ALA A 376 -11.33 -43.22 -1.84
CA ALA A 376 -11.45 -44.33 -2.78
C ALA A 376 -12.59 -44.12 -3.81
N VAL A 377 -13.74 -43.60 -3.37
CA VAL A 377 -14.87 -43.28 -4.26
C VAL A 377 -14.53 -42.10 -5.17
N GLY A 378 -13.82 -41.08 -4.66
CA GLY A 378 -13.33 -39.96 -5.45
C GLY A 378 -12.31 -40.38 -6.52
N ALA A 379 -11.35 -41.25 -6.16
CA ALA A 379 -10.38 -41.79 -7.11
C ALA A 379 -11.04 -42.69 -8.17
N PHE A 380 -12.08 -43.45 -7.81
CA PHE A 380 -12.86 -44.26 -8.75
C PHE A 380 -13.72 -43.40 -9.70
N TRP A 381 -14.29 -42.28 -9.22
CA TRP A 381 -15.07 -41.35 -10.05
C TRP A 381 -14.19 -40.56 -11.03
N VAL A 382 -12.97 -40.19 -10.64
CA VAL A 382 -11.98 -39.55 -11.52
C VAL A 382 -11.44 -40.56 -12.55
N SER A 383 -11.33 -41.84 -12.19
CA SER A 383 -10.90 -42.91 -13.10
C SER A 383 -11.96 -43.35 -14.12
N GLN A 384 -13.25 -42.97 -13.96
CA GLN A 384 -14.31 -43.33 -14.91
C GLN A 384 -14.71 -42.23 -15.89
N ARG A 385 -14.09 -41.04 -15.85
CA ARG A 385 -14.25 -40.03 -16.91
C ARG A 385 -13.30 -40.33 -18.07
N HIS A 386 -13.66 -41.32 -18.87
CA HIS A 386 -13.13 -41.46 -20.23
C HIS A 386 -13.70 -40.32 -21.09
N VAL A 387 -12.88 -39.31 -21.38
CA VAL A 387 -13.02 -38.48 -22.57
C VAL A 387 -12.16 -39.13 -23.65
N GLU A 388 -12.79 -39.59 -24.73
CA GLU A 388 -12.08 -40.08 -25.93
C GLU A 388 -11.34 -38.91 -26.60
N ASP A 389 -10.06 -38.74 -26.30
CA ASP A 389 -9.17 -37.91 -27.12
C ASP A 389 -8.75 -38.72 -28.36
N LYS A 390 -9.46 -38.52 -29.48
CA LYS A 390 -8.93 -38.86 -30.81
C LYS A 390 -7.90 -37.80 -31.19
N PRO A 391 -6.67 -38.17 -31.60
CA PRO A 391 -5.70 -37.19 -32.07
C PRO A 391 -6.16 -36.61 -33.41
N VAL A 392 -6.51 -35.31 -33.41
CA VAL A 392 -6.72 -34.54 -34.65
C VAL A 392 -5.35 -34.07 -35.13
N VAL A 393 -4.84 -34.75 -36.16
CA VAL A 393 -3.66 -34.34 -36.92
C VAL A 393 -4.08 -33.25 -37.92
N VAL A 394 -3.79 -31.99 -37.61
CA VAL A 394 -3.88 -30.89 -38.60
C VAL A 394 -2.52 -30.75 -39.26
N ARG A 395 -2.39 -31.30 -40.49
CA ARG A 395 -1.26 -31.02 -41.39
C ARG A 395 -1.63 -29.83 -42.26
N VAL A 396 -0.92 -28.71 -42.10
CA VAL A 396 -0.95 -27.59 -43.05
C VAL A 396 0.26 -27.74 -43.97
N PRO A 397 0.07 -27.82 -45.31
CA PRO A 397 1.17 -28.05 -46.24
C PRO A 397 1.99 -26.77 -46.47
N ILE A 398 3.30 -26.88 -46.25
CA ILE A 398 4.30 -25.94 -46.79
C ILE A 398 4.40 -26.24 -48.29
N SER A 399 4.06 -25.25 -49.12
CA SER A 399 4.32 -25.28 -50.55
C SER A 399 5.83 -25.18 -50.81
N SER A 400 6.45 -26.32 -51.10
CA SER A 400 7.74 -26.38 -51.80
C SER A 400 7.47 -26.72 -53.26
N ASN A 401 7.36 -25.70 -54.12
CA ASN A 401 7.39 -25.90 -55.56
C ASN A 401 8.82 -26.21 -56.00
N THR A 402 9.08 -27.49 -56.22
CA THR A 402 10.12 -27.97 -57.13
C THR A 402 9.40 -28.70 -58.27
N ASN A 403 9.48 -28.16 -59.47
CA ASN A 403 9.30 -28.87 -60.72
C ASN A 403 10.35 -28.29 -61.68
N THR A 404 11.43 -29.01 -61.93
CA THR A 404 11.56 -29.98 -63.04
C THR A 404 11.42 -29.30 -64.41
N GLY A 405 12.53 -28.69 -64.85
CA GLY A 405 12.78 -28.43 -66.26
C GLY A 405 13.46 -29.65 -66.88
N GLY A 406 12.76 -30.32 -67.79
CA GLY A 406 13.32 -31.38 -68.62
C GLY A 406 14.24 -30.84 -69.72
N THR A 407 15.29 -31.59 -70.00
CA THR A 407 15.98 -31.61 -71.30
C THR A 407 15.11 -32.34 -72.34
N PRO A 408 15.20 -31.99 -73.63
CA PRO A 408 16.16 -32.70 -74.49
C PRO A 408 16.88 -31.85 -75.55
N GLU A 409 18.01 -32.41 -76.00
CA GLU A 409 18.66 -32.27 -77.32
C GLU A 409 19.50 -31.01 -77.66
N GLY A 410 20.77 -31.27 -78.03
CA GLY A 410 21.70 -30.34 -78.70
C GLY A 410 21.42 -30.21 -80.21
N PRO A 411 22.39 -29.82 -81.08
CA PRO A 411 23.85 -29.82 -80.87
C PRO A 411 24.61 -28.57 -81.36
N SER A 412 25.91 -28.58 -81.06
CA SER A 412 27.02 -28.08 -81.90
C SER A 412 27.29 -26.56 -81.95
N GLY A 413 28.54 -26.18 -81.69
CA GLY A 413 29.03 -24.83 -81.96
C GLY A 413 30.28 -24.44 -81.20
N SER A 414 31.42 -24.97 -81.64
CA SER A 414 32.77 -24.59 -81.24
C SER A 414 33.01 -23.07 -81.34
N ALA A 415 33.66 -22.45 -80.35
CA ALA A 415 34.73 -21.45 -80.59
C ALA A 415 35.38 -20.98 -79.28
N VAL A 416 36.70 -21.12 -79.27
CA VAL A 416 37.68 -20.55 -78.34
C VAL A 416 37.80 -19.04 -78.58
N VAL A 417 37.71 -18.21 -77.54
CA VAL A 417 38.44 -16.92 -77.46
C VAL A 417 38.88 -16.66 -76.02
N LYS A 418 40.20 -16.56 -75.82
CA LYS A 418 40.84 -16.02 -74.62
C LYS A 418 41.01 -14.50 -74.75
N ALA A 419 40.92 -13.85 -73.58
CA ALA A 419 41.56 -12.58 -73.18
C ALA A 419 40.96 -11.26 -73.70
N ASN A 420 40.45 -10.41 -72.78
CA ASN A 420 41.27 -9.38 -72.13
C ASN A 420 40.46 -8.60 -71.07
N GLY A 421 41.20 -8.03 -70.13
CA GLY A 421 40.75 -7.55 -68.83
C GLY A 421 39.84 -6.32 -68.84
N ALA A 422 38.94 -6.30 -67.86
CA ALA A 422 38.29 -5.09 -67.37
C ALA A 422 39.10 -4.54 -66.17
N PRO A 423 39.28 -3.22 -66.06
CA PRO A 423 40.08 -2.62 -65.00
C PRO A 423 39.38 -2.78 -63.65
N ALA A 424 40.17 -3.20 -62.66
CA ALA A 424 39.77 -3.27 -61.26
C ALA A 424 39.24 -1.92 -60.80
N ALA A 425 38.07 -1.95 -60.15
CA ALA A 425 37.53 -0.82 -59.42
C ALA A 425 38.59 -0.26 -58.47
N ALA A 426 38.79 1.06 -58.51
CA ALA A 426 39.65 1.76 -57.58
C ALA A 426 39.27 1.36 -56.13
N PRO A 427 40.25 1.06 -55.25
CA PRO A 427 39.96 0.76 -53.86
C PRO A 427 39.24 1.97 -53.25
N ALA A 428 38.13 1.72 -52.55
CA ALA A 428 37.48 2.70 -51.69
C ALA A 428 38.55 3.35 -50.80
N PRO A 429 38.48 4.67 -50.53
CA PRO A 429 39.47 5.33 -49.69
C PRO A 429 39.61 4.56 -48.38
N ALA A 430 40.84 4.25 -48.00
CA ALA A 430 41.12 3.49 -46.78
C ALA A 430 40.42 4.17 -45.59
N VAL A 431 39.43 3.50 -45.01
CA VAL A 431 38.74 3.95 -43.79
C VAL A 431 39.83 4.17 -42.75
N ASP A 432 39.88 5.36 -42.16
CA ASP A 432 40.85 5.69 -41.14
C ASP A 432 40.82 4.60 -40.05
N PRO A 433 41.92 3.86 -39.80
CA PRO A 433 41.94 2.75 -38.86
C PRO A 433 41.45 3.13 -37.46
N GLN A 434 41.64 4.40 -37.07
CA GLN A 434 41.17 4.92 -35.78
C GLN A 434 39.66 5.14 -35.76
N VAL A 435 39.06 5.59 -36.88
CA VAL A 435 37.61 5.73 -37.02
C VAL A 435 36.93 4.36 -36.98
N ALA A 436 37.49 3.37 -37.69
CA ALA A 436 36.98 2.00 -37.66
C ALA A 436 37.01 1.40 -36.24
N LYS A 437 38.09 1.66 -35.48
CA LYS A 437 38.21 1.23 -34.09
C LYS A 437 37.15 1.88 -33.18
N TRP A 438 36.97 3.20 -33.26
CA TRP A 438 35.97 3.89 -32.45
C TRP A 438 34.53 3.49 -32.80
N LEU A 439 34.24 3.23 -34.07
CA LEU A 439 32.92 2.70 -34.47
C LEU A 439 32.65 1.33 -33.85
N GLN A 440 33.66 0.44 -33.82
CA GLN A 440 33.52 -0.85 -33.14
C GLN A 440 33.31 -0.68 -31.63
N GLU A 441 34.12 0.15 -30.96
CA GLU A 441 33.96 0.44 -29.52
C GLU A 441 32.59 1.07 -29.21
N ALA A 442 32.07 1.92 -30.11
CA ALA A 442 30.74 2.51 -29.99
C ALA A 442 29.63 1.45 -30.09
N GLN A 443 29.73 0.54 -31.06
CA GLN A 443 28.78 -0.56 -31.25
C GLN A 443 28.78 -1.53 -30.07
N ASP A 444 29.96 -1.88 -29.55
CA ASP A 444 30.10 -2.77 -28.39
C ASP A 444 29.45 -2.14 -27.14
N ASN A 445 29.68 -0.85 -26.90
CA ASN A 445 29.05 -0.12 -25.78
C ASN A 445 27.53 0.05 -25.98
N LEU A 446 27.07 0.24 -27.21
CA LEU A 446 25.65 0.31 -27.54
C LEU A 446 24.95 -1.04 -27.29
N ALA A 447 25.62 -2.15 -27.61
CA ALA A 447 25.15 -3.50 -27.32
C ALA A 447 25.14 -3.79 -25.80
N ALA A 448 26.14 -3.29 -25.07
CA ALA A 448 26.26 -3.41 -23.62
C ALA A 448 25.36 -2.46 -22.81
N TRP A 449 24.53 -1.63 -23.47
CA TRP A 449 23.68 -0.61 -22.84
C TRP A 449 24.42 0.53 -22.12
N ASN A 450 25.70 0.72 -22.41
CA ASN A 450 26.48 1.88 -21.95
C ASN A 450 26.25 3.06 -22.91
N LEU A 451 25.09 3.70 -22.81
CA LEU A 451 24.61 4.69 -23.79
C LEU A 451 25.34 6.04 -23.66
N THR A 452 25.17 6.71 -22.52
CA THR A 452 25.82 7.99 -22.17
C THR A 452 26.69 7.88 -20.92
N GLU A 453 26.65 6.74 -20.24
CA GLU A 453 27.41 6.42 -19.04
C GLU A 453 28.12 5.07 -19.21
N PRO A 454 29.29 4.87 -18.58
CA PRO A 454 30.08 5.85 -17.82
C PRO A 454 30.80 6.87 -18.72
N GLU A 455 31.15 8.04 -18.18
CA GLU A 455 31.79 9.13 -18.95
C GLU A 455 33.11 8.68 -19.61
N GLY A 456 33.29 9.05 -20.87
CA GLY A 456 34.48 8.70 -21.65
C GLY A 456 34.58 7.23 -22.07
N ARG A 457 33.60 6.39 -21.71
CA ARG A 457 33.55 4.95 -22.04
C ARG A 457 32.11 4.52 -22.32
N ASN A 458 31.45 5.22 -23.23
CA ASN A 458 30.08 4.95 -23.63
C ASN A 458 29.90 5.13 -25.14
N ALA A 459 28.80 4.62 -25.67
CA ALA A 459 28.52 4.63 -27.11
C ALA A 459 28.49 6.05 -27.67
N TYR A 460 27.84 6.99 -26.96
CA TYR A 460 27.75 8.39 -27.39
C TYR A 460 29.12 9.07 -27.50
N PHE A 461 30.00 8.83 -26.52
CA PHE A 461 31.37 9.34 -26.53
C PHE A 461 32.13 8.92 -27.79
N PHE A 462 32.13 7.62 -28.11
CA PHE A 462 32.87 7.12 -29.26
C PHE A 462 32.29 7.61 -30.60
N TYR A 463 30.96 7.66 -30.74
CA TYR A 463 30.34 8.26 -31.94
C TYR A 463 30.69 9.75 -32.08
N LYS A 464 30.78 10.49 -30.97
CA LYS A 464 31.21 11.89 -30.99
C LYS A 464 32.67 12.05 -31.41
N GLU A 465 33.57 11.17 -30.97
CA GLU A 465 34.96 11.17 -31.43
C GLU A 465 35.09 10.85 -32.93
N VAL A 466 34.25 9.95 -33.45
CA VAL A 466 34.16 9.70 -34.90
C VAL A 466 33.72 10.96 -35.63
N LEU A 467 32.66 11.64 -35.20
CA LEU A 467 32.15 12.85 -35.86
C LEU A 467 33.08 14.06 -35.76
N LYS A 468 33.93 14.15 -34.74
CA LYS A 468 34.99 15.16 -34.68
C LYS A 468 36.01 15.01 -35.80
N ARG A 469 36.24 13.77 -36.25
CA ARG A 469 37.27 13.43 -37.24
C ARG A 469 36.70 13.28 -38.66
N ASP A 470 35.48 12.76 -38.75
CA ASP A 470 34.68 12.62 -39.96
C ASP A 470 33.25 13.12 -39.69
N PRO A 471 32.97 14.43 -39.83
CA PRO A 471 31.66 15.02 -39.55
C PRO A 471 30.50 14.47 -40.39
N ASP A 472 30.80 13.82 -41.52
CA ASP A 472 29.81 13.26 -42.44
C ASP A 472 29.64 11.74 -42.32
N ASN A 473 30.28 11.14 -41.32
CA ASN A 473 30.17 9.71 -41.04
C ASN A 473 28.72 9.29 -40.78
N ARG A 474 28.16 8.50 -41.70
CA ARG A 474 26.76 8.07 -41.63
C ARG A 474 26.51 7.11 -40.47
N ASP A 475 27.44 6.21 -40.20
CA ASP A 475 27.30 5.20 -39.14
C ASP A 475 27.28 5.86 -37.76
N ALA A 476 28.11 6.88 -37.54
CA ALA A 476 28.10 7.63 -36.28
C ALA A 476 26.85 8.50 -36.10
N LYS A 477 26.35 9.15 -37.16
CA LYS A 477 25.06 9.88 -37.12
C LYS A 477 23.91 8.93 -36.82
N GLN A 478 23.87 7.76 -37.45
CA GLN A 478 22.86 6.74 -37.19
C GLN A 478 22.97 6.19 -35.77
N GLY A 479 24.19 5.93 -35.29
CA GLY A 479 24.42 5.44 -33.93
C GLY A 479 23.96 6.42 -32.85
N ILE A 480 24.12 7.73 -33.06
CA ILE A 480 23.56 8.77 -32.18
C ILE A 480 22.03 8.74 -32.19
N ALA A 481 21.41 8.61 -33.37
CA ALA A 481 19.97 8.47 -33.50
C ALA A 481 19.46 7.20 -32.79
N ASP A 482 20.17 6.08 -32.90
CA ASP A 482 19.82 4.81 -32.23
C ASP A 482 19.88 4.94 -30.70
N ILE A 483 20.84 5.70 -30.16
CA ILE A 483 20.90 6.01 -28.72
C ILE A 483 19.67 6.82 -28.30
N ALA A 484 19.32 7.85 -29.05
CA ALA A 484 18.13 8.65 -28.78
C ALA A 484 16.84 7.80 -28.84
N ASP A 485 16.75 6.86 -29.78
CA ASP A 485 15.63 5.92 -29.89
C ASP A 485 15.54 4.96 -28.69
N ARG A 486 16.67 4.54 -28.12
CA ARG A 486 16.67 3.75 -26.88
C ARG A 486 16.17 4.56 -25.68
N TYR A 487 16.55 5.83 -25.57
CA TYR A 487 15.97 6.72 -24.56
C TYR A 487 14.47 6.96 -24.79
N ALA A 488 14.02 7.05 -26.03
CA ALA A 488 12.60 7.14 -26.35
C ALA A 488 11.83 5.90 -25.88
N GLN A 489 12.38 4.69 -26.07
CA GLN A 489 11.78 3.45 -25.57
C GLN A 489 11.73 3.38 -24.04
N LEU A 490 12.79 3.86 -23.35
CA LEU A 490 12.80 3.97 -21.89
C LEU A 490 11.73 4.96 -21.40
N ALA A 491 11.61 6.11 -22.06
CA ALA A 491 10.58 7.09 -21.76
C ALA A 491 9.16 6.51 -21.98
N GLU A 492 8.90 5.84 -23.11
CA GLU A 492 7.62 5.18 -23.37
C GLU A 492 7.28 4.12 -22.32
N ARG A 493 8.26 3.31 -21.89
CA ARG A 493 8.05 2.31 -20.83
C ARG A 493 7.66 2.96 -19.51
N GLU A 494 8.31 4.07 -19.15
CA GLU A 494 7.97 4.80 -17.92
C GLU A 494 6.64 5.55 -18.05
N MET A 495 6.28 6.06 -19.23
CA MET A 495 4.95 6.60 -19.51
C MET A 495 3.85 5.55 -19.34
N HIS A 496 4.07 4.31 -19.80
CA HIS A 496 3.13 3.19 -19.58
C HIS A 496 2.97 2.82 -18.10
N ARG A 497 3.95 3.18 -17.26
CA ARG A 497 3.93 2.99 -15.80
C ARG A 497 3.42 4.23 -15.06
N SER A 498 2.99 5.27 -15.78
CA SER A 498 2.56 6.56 -15.25
C SER A 498 3.67 7.36 -14.52
N HIS A 499 4.95 7.08 -14.79
CA HIS A 499 6.08 7.81 -14.21
C HIS A 499 6.51 8.98 -15.11
N ASN A 500 5.64 9.98 -15.28
CA ASN A 500 5.84 11.06 -16.25
C ASN A 500 7.14 11.87 -16.04
N GLN A 501 7.53 12.14 -14.78
CA GLN A 501 8.77 12.87 -14.50
C GLN A 501 10.00 12.08 -14.97
N LYS A 502 10.07 10.79 -14.66
CA LYS A 502 11.17 9.92 -15.07
C LYS A 502 11.23 9.74 -16.59
N ALA A 503 10.06 9.70 -17.24
CA ALA A 503 9.99 9.73 -18.70
C ALA A 503 10.55 11.04 -19.28
N LEU A 504 10.23 12.19 -18.67
CA LEU A 504 10.80 13.49 -19.05
C LEU A 504 12.31 13.56 -18.85
N ASP A 505 12.85 12.93 -17.80
CA ASP A 505 14.30 12.85 -17.54
C ASP A 505 15.01 12.02 -18.61
N PHE A 506 14.44 10.89 -19.02
CA PHE A 506 14.94 10.10 -20.14
C PHE A 506 14.83 10.86 -21.47
N ILE A 507 13.74 11.60 -21.68
CA ILE A 507 13.58 12.46 -22.86
C ILE A 507 14.64 13.55 -22.89
N ALA A 508 14.88 14.23 -21.77
CA ALA A 508 15.90 15.27 -21.65
C ALA A 508 17.29 14.71 -21.94
N THR A 509 17.60 13.52 -21.40
CA THR A 509 18.87 12.83 -21.67
C THR A 509 19.01 12.46 -23.14
N GLY A 510 17.98 11.87 -23.75
CA GLY A 510 17.99 11.55 -25.18
C GLY A 510 18.10 12.79 -26.08
N LEU A 511 17.45 13.90 -25.74
CA LEU A 511 17.54 15.16 -26.48
C LEU A 511 18.90 15.85 -26.32
N SER A 512 19.63 15.57 -25.24
CA SER A 512 21.02 16.03 -25.10
C SER A 512 22.00 15.25 -26.00
N VAL A 513 21.61 14.05 -26.41
CA VAL A 513 22.34 13.20 -27.36
C VAL A 513 21.99 13.55 -28.81
N ASP A 514 20.69 13.64 -29.12
CA ASP A 514 20.15 14.04 -30.42
C ASP A 514 19.03 15.07 -30.23
N ALA A 515 19.36 16.35 -30.40
CA ALA A 515 18.43 17.46 -30.23
C ALA A 515 17.31 17.48 -31.28
N ASP A 516 17.53 16.85 -32.44
CA ASP A 516 16.62 16.84 -33.59
C ASP A 516 15.71 15.60 -33.60
N SER A 517 15.77 14.77 -32.56
CA SER A 517 14.95 13.56 -32.45
C SER A 517 13.45 13.89 -32.40
N ARG A 518 12.78 13.72 -33.53
CA ARG A 518 11.32 13.94 -33.67
C ARG A 518 10.51 13.07 -32.71
N ARG A 519 10.96 11.83 -32.44
CA ARG A 519 10.25 10.90 -31.55
C ARG A 519 10.24 11.42 -30.12
N LEU A 520 11.40 11.82 -29.59
CA LEU A 520 11.52 12.35 -28.23
C LEU A 520 10.71 13.64 -28.03
N TRP A 521 10.75 14.55 -29.01
CA TRP A 521 9.89 15.75 -28.99
C TRP A 521 8.40 15.40 -28.99
N SER A 522 7.98 14.44 -29.81
CA SER A 522 6.58 14.01 -29.84
C SER A 522 6.11 13.39 -28.51
N LEU A 523 7.01 12.68 -27.80
CA LEU A 523 6.72 12.13 -26.48
C LEU A 523 6.62 13.24 -25.43
N LYS A 524 7.54 14.21 -25.45
CA LYS A 524 7.51 15.39 -24.58
C LYS A 524 6.19 16.16 -24.73
N GLU A 525 5.77 16.40 -25.97
CA GLU A 525 4.53 17.10 -26.27
C GLU A 525 3.30 16.31 -25.76
N LYS A 526 3.28 14.98 -25.94
CA LYS A 526 2.22 14.12 -25.40
C LYS A 526 2.11 14.23 -23.88
N ILE A 527 3.22 14.13 -23.15
CA ILE A 527 3.24 14.25 -21.68
C ILE A 527 2.73 15.63 -21.25
N ASN A 528 3.25 16.69 -21.87
CA ASN A 528 2.85 18.06 -21.54
C ASN A 528 1.36 18.30 -21.82
N ARG A 529 0.84 17.76 -22.93
CA ARG A 529 -0.59 17.85 -23.26
C ARG A 529 -1.44 17.09 -22.24
N GLN A 530 -1.04 15.88 -21.84
CA GLN A 530 -1.75 15.12 -20.81
C GLN A 530 -1.76 15.86 -19.47
N ALA A 531 -0.63 16.42 -19.04
CA ALA A 531 -0.52 17.20 -17.82
C ALA A 531 -1.42 18.46 -17.87
N GLU A 532 -1.47 19.15 -19.02
CA GLU A 532 -2.35 20.31 -19.17
C GLU A 532 -3.83 19.90 -19.18
N GLU A 533 -4.20 18.81 -19.85
CA GLU A 533 -5.57 18.28 -19.81
C GLU A 533 -6.00 17.90 -18.38
N GLU A 534 -5.14 17.28 -17.59
CA GLU A 534 -5.39 16.96 -16.19
C GLU A 534 -5.52 18.21 -15.32
N ARG A 535 -4.64 19.20 -15.52
CA ARG A 535 -4.72 20.51 -14.85
C ARG A 535 -6.06 21.20 -15.15
N GLN A 536 -6.47 21.23 -16.42
CA GLN A 536 -7.76 21.81 -16.81
C GLN A 536 -8.97 21.06 -16.23
N ARG A 537 -8.92 19.72 -16.17
CA ARG A 537 -9.97 18.91 -15.51
C ARG A 537 -10.07 19.21 -14.02
N THR A 538 -8.94 19.39 -13.34
CA THR A 538 -8.92 19.74 -11.91
C THR A 538 -9.48 21.13 -11.67
N ILE A 539 -9.10 22.12 -12.48
CA ILE A 539 -9.70 23.46 -12.45
C ILE A 539 -11.21 23.37 -12.62
N GLN A 540 -11.71 22.61 -13.60
CA GLN A 540 -13.14 22.47 -13.82
C GLN A 540 -13.87 21.83 -12.63
N ARG A 541 -13.29 20.79 -12.00
CA ARG A 541 -13.87 20.16 -10.80
C ARG A 541 -13.96 21.15 -9.63
N LEU A 542 -12.89 21.91 -9.39
CA LEU A 542 -12.87 22.92 -8.33
C LEU A 542 -13.89 24.03 -8.59
N LEU A 543 -14.03 24.50 -9.83
CA LEU A 543 -15.04 25.49 -10.19
C LEU A 543 -16.47 24.99 -9.95
N VAL A 544 -16.76 23.71 -10.20
CA VAL A 544 -18.06 23.10 -9.87
C VAL A 544 -18.28 23.11 -8.35
N LYS A 545 -17.34 22.60 -7.55
CA LYS A 545 -17.44 22.62 -6.08
C LYS A 545 -17.60 24.05 -5.55
N ALA A 546 -16.85 25.01 -6.09
CA ALA A 546 -16.94 26.42 -5.71
C ALA A 546 -18.34 27.00 -5.96
N ASN A 547 -18.92 26.74 -7.13
CA ASN A 547 -20.26 27.19 -7.48
C ASN A 547 -21.34 26.50 -6.64
N ASP A 548 -21.19 25.21 -6.32
CA ASP A 548 -22.12 24.48 -5.44
C ASP A 548 -22.12 25.07 -4.02
N CYS A 549 -20.94 25.34 -3.46
CA CYS A 549 -20.81 26.02 -2.16
C CYS A 549 -21.41 27.44 -2.20
N LEU A 550 -21.19 28.17 -3.30
CA LEU A 550 -21.76 29.51 -3.48
C LEU A 550 -23.29 29.48 -3.50
N ASN A 551 -23.88 28.48 -4.18
CA ASN A 551 -25.34 28.28 -4.23
C ASN A 551 -25.91 27.84 -2.88
N ALA A 552 -25.16 27.06 -2.11
CA ALA A 552 -25.52 26.62 -0.76
C ALA A 552 -25.26 27.67 0.33
N TYR A 553 -24.82 28.90 -0.02
CA TYR A 553 -24.41 29.95 0.92
C TYR A 553 -23.25 29.57 1.86
N LYS A 554 -22.45 28.55 1.50
CA LYS A 554 -21.15 28.25 2.13
C LYS A 554 -20.07 29.18 1.57
N LEU A 555 -20.09 30.45 2.01
CA LEU A 555 -19.32 31.53 1.37
C LEU A 555 -17.83 31.55 1.76
N THR A 556 -17.52 31.78 3.04
CA THR A 556 -16.13 31.76 3.60
C THR A 556 -15.97 30.77 4.75
N LYS A 557 -17.05 30.08 5.10
CA LYS A 557 -17.11 29.06 6.15
C LYS A 557 -17.94 27.87 5.65
N PRO A 558 -17.67 26.65 6.13
CA PRO A 558 -16.52 26.26 6.98
C PRO A 558 -15.17 26.38 6.28
N THR A 559 -14.06 26.45 7.03
CA THR A 559 -12.70 26.53 6.48
C THR A 559 -12.45 25.32 5.58
N GLU A 560 -11.78 25.50 4.44
CA GLU A 560 -11.44 24.43 3.47
C GLU A 560 -12.63 23.72 2.78
N ASP A 561 -13.88 24.03 3.15
CA ASP A 561 -15.10 23.61 2.43
C ASP A 561 -16.05 24.79 2.21
N ASN A 562 -15.60 25.78 1.44
CA ASN A 562 -16.39 26.95 1.08
C ASN A 562 -16.05 27.49 -0.31
N ALA A 563 -16.91 28.35 -0.83
CA ALA A 563 -16.76 28.92 -2.16
C ALA A 563 -15.45 29.69 -2.32
N LEU A 564 -15.03 30.48 -1.33
CA LEU A 564 -13.78 31.23 -1.37
C LEU A 564 -12.57 30.29 -1.47
N TYR A 565 -12.55 29.21 -0.70
CA TYR A 565 -11.48 28.22 -0.71
C TYR A 565 -11.30 27.63 -2.11
N PHE A 566 -12.37 27.07 -2.68
CA PHE A 566 -12.28 26.42 -3.99
C PHE A 566 -11.91 27.40 -5.11
N PHE A 567 -12.44 28.64 -5.11
CA PHE A 567 -11.99 29.65 -6.07
C PHE A 567 -10.52 30.04 -5.87
N SER A 568 -10.04 30.11 -4.63
CA SER A 568 -8.62 30.40 -4.35
C SER A 568 -7.71 29.27 -4.83
N GLU A 569 -8.12 28.01 -4.69
CA GLU A 569 -7.38 26.85 -5.24
C GLU A 569 -7.31 26.90 -6.77
N VAL A 570 -8.40 27.32 -7.43
CA VAL A 570 -8.37 27.56 -8.88
C VAL A 570 -7.38 28.67 -9.25
N GLU A 571 -7.35 29.78 -8.50
CA GLU A 571 -6.40 30.88 -8.75
C GLU A 571 -4.94 30.47 -8.51
N LYS A 572 -4.66 29.53 -7.59
CA LYS A 572 -3.31 28.95 -7.43
C LYS A 572 -2.90 28.14 -8.66
N LEU A 573 -3.82 27.36 -9.23
CA LEU A 573 -3.57 26.55 -10.41
C LEU A 573 -3.50 27.38 -11.69
N ASP A 574 -4.37 28.39 -11.82
CA ASP A 574 -4.42 29.33 -12.93
C ASP A 574 -4.73 30.76 -12.41
N PRO A 575 -3.70 31.57 -12.14
CA PRO A 575 -3.87 32.94 -11.64
C PRO A 575 -4.64 33.87 -12.58
N ARG A 576 -4.80 33.49 -13.84
CA ARG A 576 -5.53 34.26 -14.85
C ARG A 576 -6.95 33.77 -15.07
N ASN A 577 -7.41 32.78 -14.30
CA ASN A 577 -8.75 32.22 -14.43
C ASN A 577 -9.82 33.28 -14.14
N THR A 578 -10.58 33.65 -15.17
CA THR A 578 -11.60 34.69 -15.07
C THR A 578 -12.84 34.23 -14.31
N GLU A 579 -13.13 32.93 -14.30
CA GLU A 579 -14.31 32.38 -13.63
C GLU A 579 -14.14 32.41 -12.12
N ALA A 580 -12.95 32.04 -11.62
CA ALA A 580 -12.64 32.11 -10.20
C ALA A 580 -12.70 33.54 -9.65
N ARG A 581 -12.15 34.51 -10.40
CA ARG A 581 -12.22 35.94 -10.03
C ARG A 581 -13.66 36.44 -9.93
N ARG A 582 -14.49 36.14 -10.94
CA ARG A 582 -15.93 36.45 -10.91
C ARG A 582 -16.66 35.72 -9.77
N GLY A 583 -16.22 34.51 -9.44
CA GLY A 583 -16.72 33.75 -8.30
C GLY A 583 -16.52 34.48 -6.98
N ARG A 584 -15.32 35.03 -6.74
CA ARG A 584 -15.03 35.87 -5.56
C ARG A 584 -15.85 37.15 -5.52
N GLU A 585 -16.01 37.85 -6.65
CA GLU A 585 -16.90 39.02 -6.74
C GLU A 585 -18.33 38.65 -6.29
N LYS A 586 -18.87 37.53 -6.78
CA LYS A 586 -20.20 37.04 -6.36
C LYS A 586 -20.28 36.71 -4.86
N ILE A 587 -19.21 36.21 -4.24
CA ILE A 587 -19.19 35.96 -2.79
C ILE A 587 -19.35 37.28 -2.04
N ALA A 588 -18.59 38.32 -2.44
CA ALA A 588 -18.68 39.64 -1.84
C ALA A 588 -20.09 40.24 -2.01
N ASP A 589 -20.69 40.09 -3.20
CA ASP A 589 -22.07 40.54 -3.46
C ASP A 589 -23.09 39.80 -2.56
N ARG A 590 -22.90 38.50 -2.28
CA ARG A 590 -23.76 37.76 -1.33
C ARG A 590 -23.64 38.30 0.09
N TYR A 591 -22.44 38.69 0.52
CA TYR A 591 -22.27 39.37 1.80
C TYR A 591 -22.92 40.75 1.84
N ALA A 592 -22.95 41.48 0.74
CA ALA A 592 -23.66 42.76 0.66
C ALA A 592 -25.16 42.57 0.91
N VAL A 593 -25.78 41.57 0.27
CA VAL A 593 -27.20 41.23 0.48
C VAL A 593 -27.48 40.82 1.94
N LEU A 594 -26.61 40.02 2.56
CA LEU A 594 -26.75 39.65 3.97
C LEU A 594 -26.65 40.87 4.90
N ALA A 595 -25.70 41.77 4.63
CA ALA A 595 -25.55 43.00 5.39
C ALA A 595 -26.78 43.91 5.30
N GLU A 596 -27.35 44.09 4.11
CA GLU A 596 -28.58 44.88 3.91
C GLU A 596 -29.77 44.31 4.70
N LYS A 597 -29.91 42.98 4.72
CA LYS A 597 -30.96 42.31 5.49
C LYS A 597 -30.85 42.61 6.99
N GLU A 598 -29.63 42.56 7.55
CA GLU A 598 -29.40 42.88 8.96
C GLU A 598 -29.58 44.38 9.24
N MET A 599 -29.18 45.26 8.33
CA MET A 599 -29.44 46.70 8.43
C MET A 599 -30.94 47.03 8.47
N ASN A 600 -31.73 46.36 7.63
CA ASN A 600 -33.20 46.51 7.62
C ASN A 600 -33.84 45.97 8.90
N SER A 601 -33.20 45.00 9.56
CA SER A 601 -33.59 44.47 10.87
C SER A 601 -33.04 45.29 12.04
N PHE A 602 -32.34 46.40 11.76
CA PHE A 602 -31.66 47.28 12.72
C PHE A 602 -30.51 46.61 13.51
N ASP A 603 -30.00 45.46 13.04
CA ASP A 603 -28.82 44.79 13.60
C ASP A 603 -27.54 45.25 12.89
N TYR A 604 -27.09 46.45 13.29
CA TYR A 604 -25.93 47.09 12.68
C TYR A 604 -24.59 46.41 13.00
N ASP A 605 -24.51 45.66 14.11
CA ASP A 605 -23.29 44.96 14.50
C ASP A 605 -23.05 43.74 13.59
N ASN A 606 -24.09 42.95 13.32
CA ASN A 606 -24.00 41.84 12.36
C ASN A 606 -23.85 42.34 10.92
N ALA A 607 -24.54 43.42 10.54
CA ALA A 607 -24.31 44.05 9.24
C ALA A 607 -22.83 44.45 9.05
N ARG A 608 -22.21 45.09 10.06
CA ARG A 608 -20.79 45.47 10.00
C ARG A 608 -19.87 44.26 9.87
N ARG A 609 -20.19 43.14 10.54
CA ARG A 609 -19.44 41.88 10.41
C ARG A 609 -19.50 41.34 8.99
N TYR A 610 -20.70 41.23 8.40
CA TYR A 610 -20.85 40.76 7.02
C TYR A 610 -20.14 41.66 6.01
N ILE A 611 -20.20 43.00 6.20
CA ILE A 611 -19.48 43.95 5.35
C ILE A 611 -17.97 43.74 5.44
N THR A 612 -17.45 43.56 6.65
CA THR A 612 -16.01 43.35 6.86
C THR A 612 -15.55 42.07 6.18
N THR A 613 -16.26 40.96 6.41
CA THR A 613 -15.94 39.67 5.77
C THR A 613 -16.06 39.73 4.24
N GLY A 614 -17.08 40.41 3.70
CA GLY A 614 -17.20 40.58 2.25
C GLY A 614 -16.04 41.39 1.64
N LEU A 615 -15.57 42.44 2.33
CA LEU A 615 -14.43 43.25 1.89
C LEU A 615 -13.08 42.55 2.06
N GLU A 616 -12.96 41.59 2.98
CA GLU A 616 -11.79 40.69 3.03
C GLU A 616 -11.73 39.80 1.79
N VAL A 617 -12.89 39.42 1.23
CA VAL A 617 -12.98 38.64 -0.02
C VAL A 617 -12.75 39.49 -1.26
N ASP A 618 -13.36 40.67 -1.33
CA ASP A 618 -13.18 41.62 -2.42
C ASP A 618 -13.05 43.06 -1.87
N PRO A 619 -11.82 43.54 -1.66
CA PRO A 619 -11.58 44.86 -1.07
C PRO A 619 -12.13 46.03 -1.88
N ASP A 620 -12.29 45.84 -3.19
CA ASP A 620 -12.71 46.89 -4.13
C ASP A 620 -14.21 46.83 -4.44
N ASN A 621 -14.97 45.95 -3.76
CA ASN A 621 -16.40 45.82 -3.95
C ASN A 621 -17.14 47.12 -3.57
N LYS A 622 -17.62 47.84 -4.59
CA LYS A 622 -18.25 49.17 -4.43
C LYS A 622 -19.47 49.14 -3.52
N HIS A 623 -20.31 48.11 -3.65
CA HIS A 623 -21.56 47.99 -2.87
C HIS A 623 -21.25 47.85 -1.38
N LEU A 624 -20.32 46.96 -1.03
CA LEU A 624 -19.89 46.78 0.36
C LEU A 624 -19.24 48.05 0.95
N LEU A 625 -18.45 48.80 0.17
CA LEU A 625 -17.86 50.06 0.60
C LEU A 625 -18.92 51.15 0.88
N GLU A 626 -19.98 51.21 0.06
CA GLU A 626 -21.12 52.10 0.29
C GLU A 626 -21.89 51.72 1.57
N LEU A 627 -22.20 50.43 1.75
CA LEU A 627 -22.87 49.92 2.96
C LEU A 627 -22.04 50.18 4.23
N LYS A 628 -20.72 50.04 4.16
CA LYS A 628 -19.81 50.36 5.27
C LYS A 628 -19.97 51.81 5.73
N THR A 629 -20.08 52.73 4.77
CA THR A 629 -20.24 54.17 5.04
C THR A 629 -21.58 54.46 5.72
N GLU A 630 -22.66 53.84 5.23
CA GLU A 630 -24.01 54.02 5.79
C GLU A 630 -24.15 53.42 7.20
N VAL A 631 -23.60 52.21 7.44
CA VAL A 631 -23.61 51.58 8.77
C VAL A 631 -22.89 52.44 9.81
N ASN A 632 -21.71 52.96 9.47
CA ASN A 632 -20.94 53.81 10.38
C ASN A 632 -21.71 55.09 10.75
N LYS A 633 -22.32 55.76 9.75
CA LYS A 633 -23.13 56.97 9.98
C LYS A 633 -24.31 56.70 10.93
N ARG A 634 -24.98 55.55 10.82
CA ARG A 634 -26.12 55.20 11.69
C ARG A 634 -25.68 54.83 13.11
N LEU A 635 -24.56 54.13 13.26
CA LEU A 635 -23.97 53.84 14.57
C LEU A 635 -23.60 55.14 15.30
N ASP A 636 -22.94 56.07 14.62
CA ASP A 636 -22.57 57.38 15.20
C ASP A 636 -23.80 58.15 15.69
N GLN A 637 -24.89 58.17 14.90
CA GLN A 637 -26.15 58.80 15.32
C GLN A 637 -26.80 58.12 16.53
N ARG A 638 -26.71 56.79 16.65
CA ARG A 638 -27.21 56.03 17.80
C ARG A 638 -26.42 56.37 19.05
N VAL A 639 -25.09 56.43 18.97
CA VAL A 639 -24.22 56.84 20.09
C VAL A 639 -24.55 58.25 20.55
N LEU A 640 -24.70 59.20 19.62
CA LEU A 640 -25.07 60.59 19.93
C LEU A 640 -26.44 60.70 20.63
N ARG A 641 -27.42 59.86 20.27
CA ARG A 641 -28.73 59.79 20.95
C ARG A 641 -28.63 59.18 22.34
N SER A 642 -27.88 58.09 22.52
CA SER A 642 -27.67 57.48 23.83
C SER A 642 -26.97 58.43 24.80
N ILE A 643 -25.98 59.19 24.34
CA ILE A 643 -25.31 60.23 25.14
C ILE A 643 -26.31 61.32 25.53
N LYS A 644 -27.13 61.84 24.60
CA LYS A 644 -28.17 62.83 24.92
C LYS A 644 -29.18 62.34 25.95
N ASN A 645 -29.53 61.05 25.94
CA ASN A 645 -30.46 60.46 26.91
C ASN A 645 -29.83 60.15 28.28
N LEU A 646 -28.51 60.17 28.40
CA LEU A 646 -27.79 60.03 29.68
C LEU A 646 -27.60 61.37 30.40
N PHE A 647 -27.71 62.49 29.68
CA PHE A 647 -27.53 63.86 30.18
C PHE A 647 -28.85 64.65 30.32
N ASN A 648 -29.99 64.03 30.00
CA ASN A 648 -31.35 64.48 30.32
C ASN A 648 -31.94 63.53 31.34
#